data_AF-A0AA42ZHC4-F1
#
_entry.id   AF-A0AA42ZHC4-F1
#
_cell.length_a   1.000
_cell.length_b   1.000
_cell.length_c   1.000
_cell.angle_alpha   90.00
_cell.angle_beta   90.00
_cell.angle_gamma   90.00
#
_symmetry.space_group_name_H-M   'P 1'
#
loop_
_entity.id
_entity.type
_entity.pdbx_description
1 polymer ?
#
loop_
_entity_poly.entity_id
_entity_poly.type
_entity_poly.pdbx_seq_one_letter_code
_entity_poly.pdbx_strand_id
1 'polypeptide(L)'
;MYPTTIIPKPTLVIALLLIVVAPSVLAYDTTSISYGYSGAGAISPAGEYDVYYFDGEIGDVVLIRMSDTEDNGVYIDPRIELYDPSGSLIASDSTSSFQAQVLDVQLESTGTFKIVASDWGDNDTRAYGLSLQCVNTTGYAELISYGYNGESSIAFLSEMDAYQFDGTAGDVILIRMSDTEDNGVYIDPRIELYDHNGVLVASHQTSTFQARIVDFTLPSTGTYTLIASDINGEDVRAYGLGLQCVNTTGYAELISYGYNGESSIAFLSEMDAYQFDGTAGDVILIRMSDTEDNGVYIDPRIELYDHNGVLVASHQTSTFQARIVDFTLPSTGTYTLIASDINGEDVRAYGLGLQCVNTTGYAELISYGYNGESSIAFLSEMDAYQFEGTAGDVILIRMSDTEDNGVYIDPQIELYDHNGVLVASHWTSTFQARIVDFTLPSTGTYTLIASDINGEDVRAYGLGLQCVNCFGILPTIRYSTCDTGRVALLSEMDGFQFVGSAGDSVIIRMSDGYGNGVYIDPRIELFDPDGERLADTATTGAEGSLEVKIDGSGLHTVIMSDFGGDDSRAYDFSLCNPDPEGCYGIRGNVNGSRCDCNIIDISDLVFLIDYMFQNGPEPPNWDEADINGSGTLPIDISDLVYLIDYMFSGGPPPPDCP
;
A
#
# COMPACT_ATOMS: atom_id res chain seq x y z
N MET A 1 -17.98 -1.13 -107.45
CA MET A 1 -18.84 -2.09 -108.17
C MET A 1 -18.61 -3.47 -107.57
N TYR A 2 -19.55 -3.96 -106.77
CA TYR A 2 -19.71 -5.38 -106.39
C TYR A 2 -20.46 -6.11 -107.52
N PRO A 3 -20.34 -7.46 -107.69
CA PRO A 3 -21.20 -8.40 -106.92
C PRO A 3 -20.60 -9.78 -106.52
N THR A 4 -21.17 -10.28 -105.41
CA THR A 4 -21.55 -11.66 -104.96
C THR A 4 -21.40 -12.84 -105.96
N THR A 5 -21.22 -14.14 -105.63
CA THR A 5 -21.51 -15.02 -104.46
C THR A 5 -20.94 -16.43 -104.76
N ILE A 6 -20.78 -17.30 -103.74
CA ILE A 6 -21.30 -18.71 -103.61
C ILE A 6 -20.43 -19.55 -102.64
N ILE A 7 -21.11 -20.23 -101.70
CA ILE A 7 -20.62 -21.21 -100.70
C ILE A 7 -20.72 -22.64 -101.26
N PRO A 8 -19.88 -23.60 -100.82
CA PRO A 8 -20.42 -24.90 -100.40
C PRO A 8 -19.90 -25.42 -99.04
N LYS A 9 -20.70 -26.35 -98.50
CA LYS A 9 -20.71 -27.00 -97.16
C LYS A 9 -19.61 -28.07 -96.96
N PRO A 10 -19.43 -28.59 -95.71
CA PRO A 10 -18.15 -29.07 -95.17
C PRO A 10 -17.86 -30.55 -95.43
N THR A 11 -16.59 -30.94 -95.29
CA THR A 11 -16.15 -32.34 -95.22
C THR A 11 -15.54 -32.60 -93.84
N LEU A 12 -16.16 -33.51 -93.10
CA LEU A 12 -15.76 -34.00 -91.79
C LEU A 12 -14.53 -34.91 -91.95
N VAL A 13 -13.40 -34.58 -91.30
CA VAL A 13 -12.26 -35.49 -91.14
C VAL A 13 -12.00 -35.64 -89.65
N ILE A 14 -12.19 -36.87 -89.18
CA ILE A 14 -11.93 -37.33 -87.81
C ILE A 14 -10.41 -37.41 -87.64
N ALA A 15 -9.86 -36.58 -86.75
CA ALA A 15 -8.49 -36.70 -86.27
C ALA A 15 -8.50 -37.41 -84.92
N LEU A 16 -7.88 -38.58 -84.90
CA LEU A 16 -7.64 -39.44 -83.74
C LEU A 16 -6.71 -38.71 -82.76
N LEU A 17 -7.23 -38.22 -81.63
CA LEU A 17 -6.44 -37.61 -80.56
C LEU A 17 -5.81 -38.72 -79.72
N LEU A 18 -4.50 -38.93 -79.88
CA LEU A 18 -3.69 -39.71 -78.94
C LEU A 18 -3.62 -38.94 -77.61
N ILE A 19 -4.28 -39.44 -76.56
CA ILE A 19 -4.09 -38.94 -75.20
C ILE A 19 -2.77 -39.51 -74.68
N VAL A 20 -1.74 -38.68 -74.65
CA VAL A 20 -0.54 -38.94 -73.84
C VAL A 20 -0.92 -38.58 -72.41
N VAL A 21 -1.13 -39.60 -71.57
CA VAL A 21 -1.21 -39.42 -70.12
C VAL A 21 0.19 -39.12 -69.63
N ALA A 22 0.49 -37.84 -69.38
CA ALA A 22 1.63 -37.47 -68.56
C ALA A 22 1.31 -37.89 -67.11
N PRO A 23 2.26 -38.51 -66.37
CA PRO A 23 2.06 -38.72 -64.95
C PRO A 23 1.92 -37.34 -64.29
N SER A 24 0.82 -37.14 -63.58
CA SER A 24 0.64 -36.03 -62.65
C SER A 24 1.69 -36.15 -61.56
N VAL A 25 2.73 -35.32 -61.65
CA VAL A 25 3.61 -35.01 -60.52
C VAL A 25 2.73 -34.28 -59.53
N LEU A 26 2.47 -34.89 -58.37
CA LEU A 26 1.90 -34.20 -57.22
C LEU A 26 2.87 -33.05 -56.90
N ALA A 27 2.41 -31.81 -57.05
CA ALA A 27 3.11 -30.67 -56.49
C ALA A 27 2.92 -30.79 -54.98
N TYR A 28 3.96 -31.27 -54.28
CA TYR A 28 4.03 -31.15 -52.82
C TYR A 28 4.15 -29.66 -52.53
N ASP A 29 3.28 -29.14 -51.67
CA ASP A 29 3.34 -27.74 -51.25
C ASP A 29 4.63 -27.58 -50.43
N THR A 30 5.55 -26.76 -50.92
CA THR A 30 6.84 -26.54 -50.26
C THR A 30 6.84 -25.15 -49.65
N THR A 31 6.91 -25.08 -48.32
CA THR A 31 6.84 -23.82 -47.58
C THR A 31 8.23 -23.37 -47.15
N SER A 32 8.66 -22.18 -47.56
CA SER A 32 9.89 -21.57 -47.02
C SER A 32 9.54 -20.82 -45.74
N ILE A 33 10.27 -21.08 -44.67
CA ILE A 33 10.12 -20.45 -43.34
C ILE A 33 11.46 -19.89 -42.87
N SER A 34 11.43 -19.08 -41.81
CA SER A 34 12.62 -18.49 -41.17
C SER A 34 12.57 -18.73 -39.66
N TYR A 35 13.65 -18.41 -38.95
CA TYR A 35 13.61 -18.32 -37.48
C TYR A 35 12.52 -17.35 -37.02
N GLY A 36 11.83 -17.70 -35.94
CA GLY A 36 10.64 -16.99 -35.47
C GLY A 36 9.35 -17.42 -36.17
N TYR A 37 9.37 -18.48 -36.98
CA TYR A 37 8.16 -18.96 -37.64
C TYR A 37 7.26 -19.71 -36.64
N SER A 38 5.99 -19.33 -36.63
CA SER A 38 4.87 -20.07 -36.05
C SER A 38 3.74 -20.12 -37.08
N GLY A 39 3.14 -21.29 -37.28
CA GLY A 39 2.05 -21.41 -38.24
C GLY A 39 1.29 -22.73 -38.16
N ALA A 40 0.12 -22.75 -38.78
CA ALA A 40 -0.71 -23.94 -38.89
C ALA A 40 -0.45 -24.71 -40.19
N GLY A 41 -0.43 -26.04 -40.09
CA GLY A 41 -0.44 -26.99 -41.20
C GLY A 41 -1.57 -28.01 -41.05
N ALA A 42 -1.74 -28.91 -42.01
CA ALA A 42 -2.72 -29.98 -41.90
C ALA A 42 -2.37 -31.19 -42.76
N ILE A 43 -2.36 -32.37 -42.15
CA ILE A 43 -2.16 -33.63 -42.87
C ILE A 43 -3.46 -34.06 -43.55
N SER A 44 -3.48 -33.98 -44.88
CA SER A 44 -4.64 -34.37 -45.68
C SER A 44 -4.23 -34.76 -47.11
N PRO A 45 -4.26 -36.05 -47.50
CA PRO A 45 -4.91 -37.23 -46.87
C PRO A 45 -4.01 -38.02 -45.89
N ALA A 46 -4.51 -39.11 -45.29
CA ALA A 46 -3.72 -39.97 -44.38
C ALA A 46 -2.44 -40.49 -45.05
N GLY A 47 -1.33 -40.45 -44.32
CA GLY A 47 0.01 -40.81 -44.80
C GLY A 47 0.68 -39.77 -45.70
N GLU A 48 0.09 -38.59 -45.80
CA GLU A 48 0.73 -37.39 -46.34
C GLU A 48 1.67 -36.77 -45.29
N TYR A 49 2.58 -35.91 -45.74
CA TYR A 49 3.52 -35.17 -44.92
C TYR A 49 3.79 -33.82 -45.55
N ASP A 50 3.85 -32.79 -44.71
CA ASP A 50 4.19 -31.44 -45.12
C ASP A 50 5.70 -31.23 -45.04
N VAL A 51 6.23 -30.37 -45.92
CA VAL A 51 7.66 -30.09 -46.02
C VAL A 51 7.93 -28.59 -45.92
N TYR A 52 8.78 -28.23 -44.97
CA TYR A 52 9.22 -26.87 -44.74
C TYR A 52 10.73 -26.74 -44.96
N TYR A 53 11.17 -25.61 -45.49
CA TYR A 53 12.57 -25.30 -45.72
C TYR A 53 12.97 -24.02 -44.99
N PHE A 54 14.15 -24.01 -44.39
CA PHE A 54 14.75 -22.81 -43.82
C PHE A 54 16.25 -22.77 -44.15
N ASP A 55 16.79 -21.57 -44.29
CA ASP A 55 18.24 -21.38 -44.41
C ASP A 55 18.82 -21.23 -43.00
N GLY A 56 19.79 -22.08 -42.66
CA GLY A 56 20.50 -22.06 -41.38
C GLY A 56 22.01 -21.98 -41.58
N GLU A 57 22.70 -21.41 -40.60
CA GLU A 57 24.15 -21.32 -40.57
C GLU A 57 24.76 -22.42 -39.68
N ILE A 58 26.00 -22.80 -39.98
CA ILE A 58 26.74 -23.73 -39.12
C ILE A 58 26.88 -23.15 -37.71
N GLY A 59 26.52 -23.95 -36.70
CA GLY A 59 26.56 -23.58 -35.30
C GLY A 59 25.26 -23.04 -34.73
N ASP A 60 24.27 -22.71 -35.58
CA ASP A 60 22.93 -22.33 -35.13
C ASP A 60 22.31 -23.46 -34.29
N VAL A 61 21.63 -23.12 -33.19
CA VAL A 61 20.96 -24.08 -32.30
C VAL A 61 19.46 -23.91 -32.46
N VAL A 62 18.80 -24.88 -33.09
CA VAL A 62 17.39 -24.77 -33.45
C VAL A 62 16.46 -25.53 -32.50
N LEU A 63 15.28 -24.95 -32.26
CA LEU A 63 14.15 -25.57 -31.58
C LEU A 63 13.00 -25.70 -32.57
N ILE A 64 12.46 -26.91 -32.71
CA ILE A 64 11.32 -27.19 -33.59
C ILE A 64 10.27 -27.92 -32.79
N ARG A 65 9.02 -27.47 -32.87
CA ARG A 65 7.89 -28.11 -32.20
C ARG A 65 6.72 -28.28 -33.14
N MET A 66 6.02 -29.41 -33.01
CA MET A 66 4.78 -29.73 -33.68
C MET A 66 3.78 -30.30 -32.66
N SER A 67 2.54 -29.83 -32.73
CA SER A 67 1.47 -30.27 -31.83
C SER A 67 0.10 -30.16 -32.47
N ASP A 68 -0.83 -30.89 -31.91
CA ASP A 68 -2.27 -30.80 -32.17
C ASP A 68 -3.01 -30.67 -30.83
N THR A 69 -4.30 -30.41 -30.89
CA THR A 69 -5.23 -30.46 -29.77
C THR A 69 -5.85 -31.84 -29.64
N GLU A 70 -5.88 -32.38 -28.42
CA GLU A 70 -6.68 -33.57 -28.12
C GLU A 70 -8.17 -33.24 -28.23
N ASP A 71 -8.89 -33.95 -29.11
CA ASP A 71 -10.35 -33.93 -29.16
C ASP A 71 -10.88 -35.35 -28.97
N ASN A 72 -11.37 -35.61 -27.75
CA ASN A 72 -11.93 -36.89 -27.31
C ASN A 72 -10.95 -38.09 -27.43
N GLY A 73 -9.67 -37.90 -27.08
CA GLY A 73 -8.63 -38.93 -27.19
C GLY A 73 -8.16 -39.19 -28.62
N VAL A 74 -8.47 -38.26 -29.53
CA VAL A 74 -7.99 -38.26 -30.92
C VAL A 74 -7.15 -37.01 -31.13
N TYR A 75 -5.91 -37.20 -31.53
CA TYR A 75 -4.92 -36.19 -31.91
C TYR A 75 -4.12 -36.76 -33.08
N ILE A 76 -3.38 -35.92 -33.81
CA ILE A 76 -2.29 -36.44 -34.63
C ILE A 76 -1.23 -37.02 -33.70
N ASP A 77 -0.64 -38.17 -34.03
CA ASP A 77 0.57 -38.65 -33.35
C ASP A 77 1.75 -37.90 -34.02
N PRO A 78 2.20 -36.71 -33.55
CA PRO A 78 3.07 -35.86 -34.34
C PRO A 78 4.44 -36.51 -34.52
N ARG A 79 4.99 -36.37 -35.72
CA ARG A 79 6.35 -36.74 -36.08
C ARG A 79 7.04 -35.60 -36.81
N ILE A 80 8.17 -35.19 -36.28
CA ILE A 80 9.07 -34.19 -36.88
C ILE A 80 10.35 -34.88 -37.28
N GLU A 81 10.84 -34.58 -38.48
CA GLU A 81 12.15 -34.98 -38.95
C GLU A 81 12.90 -33.78 -39.54
N LEU A 82 14.13 -33.55 -39.08
CA LEU A 82 15.02 -32.51 -39.56
C LEU A 82 16.14 -33.11 -40.41
N TYR A 83 16.28 -32.62 -41.63
CA TYR A 83 17.30 -33.05 -42.60
C TYR A 83 18.26 -31.91 -42.92
N ASP A 84 19.54 -32.25 -43.05
CA ASP A 84 20.59 -31.33 -43.47
C ASP A 84 20.54 -31.00 -44.99
N PRO A 85 21.33 -30.03 -45.47
CA PRO A 85 21.37 -29.66 -46.89
C PRO A 85 21.87 -30.78 -47.83
N SER A 86 22.49 -31.84 -47.30
CA SER A 86 22.88 -33.03 -48.06
C SER A 86 21.72 -34.03 -48.21
N GLY A 87 20.63 -33.84 -47.46
CA GLY A 87 19.48 -34.72 -47.39
C GLY A 87 19.62 -35.82 -46.32
N SER A 88 20.59 -35.71 -45.41
CA SER A 88 20.76 -36.65 -44.30
C SER A 88 19.85 -36.25 -43.14
N LEU A 89 19.15 -37.22 -42.53
CA LEU A 89 18.37 -36.99 -41.31
C LEU A 89 19.33 -36.71 -40.14
N ILE A 90 19.17 -35.56 -39.48
CA ILE A 90 20.02 -35.15 -38.36
C ILE A 90 19.32 -35.21 -37.00
N ALA A 91 18.01 -35.02 -36.97
CA ALA A 91 17.21 -35.18 -35.75
C ALA A 91 15.77 -35.57 -36.10
N SER A 92 15.11 -36.28 -35.21
CA SER A 92 13.70 -36.63 -35.35
C SER A 92 13.09 -36.88 -33.99
N ASP A 93 11.81 -36.56 -33.86
CA ASP A 93 10.99 -36.97 -32.73
C ASP A 93 9.62 -37.44 -33.22
N SER A 94 9.03 -38.38 -32.50
CA SER A 94 7.71 -38.92 -32.80
C SER A 94 7.06 -39.42 -31.53
N THR A 95 5.81 -39.03 -31.28
CA THR A 95 5.12 -39.40 -30.05
C THR A 95 3.75 -40.00 -30.35
N SER A 96 3.26 -40.81 -29.41
CA SER A 96 1.86 -41.25 -29.40
C SER A 96 1.00 -40.34 -28.51
N SER A 97 1.41 -39.08 -28.39
CA SER A 97 0.77 -38.01 -27.62
C SER A 97 0.59 -36.81 -28.53
N PHE A 98 0.15 -35.67 -28.03
CA PHE A 98 -0.22 -34.52 -28.86
C PHE A 98 0.95 -33.60 -29.25
N GLN A 99 2.20 -33.86 -28.82
CA GLN A 99 3.36 -33.00 -29.10
C GLN A 99 4.61 -33.81 -29.47
N ALA A 100 5.40 -33.32 -30.45
CA ALA A 100 6.75 -33.78 -30.76
C ALA A 100 7.71 -32.58 -30.80
N GLN A 101 8.98 -32.81 -30.44
CA GLN A 101 9.97 -31.74 -30.30
C GLN A 101 11.37 -32.18 -30.76
N VAL A 102 12.02 -31.31 -31.54
CA VAL A 102 13.45 -31.37 -31.81
C VAL A 102 14.09 -30.16 -31.14
N LEU A 103 14.69 -30.38 -29.97
CA LEU A 103 15.28 -29.32 -29.15
C LEU A 103 16.81 -29.38 -29.17
N ASP A 104 17.44 -28.22 -28.97
CA ASP A 104 18.88 -28.04 -28.78
C ASP A 104 19.76 -28.64 -29.90
N VAL A 105 19.28 -28.63 -31.15
CA VAL A 105 20.03 -29.20 -32.27
C VAL A 105 20.97 -28.16 -32.85
N GLN A 106 22.26 -28.37 -32.67
CA GLN A 106 23.30 -27.57 -33.31
C GLN A 106 23.50 -28.00 -34.77
N LEU A 107 23.35 -27.07 -35.71
CA LEU A 107 23.52 -27.33 -37.14
C LEU A 107 25.01 -27.50 -37.49
N GLU A 108 25.38 -28.62 -38.11
CA GLU A 108 26.78 -28.92 -38.47
C GLU A 108 27.21 -28.38 -39.85
N SER A 109 26.31 -27.71 -40.57
CA SER A 109 26.59 -27.14 -41.90
C SER A 109 25.72 -25.92 -42.20
N THR A 110 26.20 -25.03 -43.05
CA THR A 110 25.39 -23.93 -43.60
C THR A 110 24.62 -24.40 -44.83
N GLY A 111 23.35 -24.02 -44.95
CA GLY A 111 22.56 -24.21 -46.17
C GLY A 111 21.05 -24.30 -45.89
N THR A 112 20.32 -24.79 -46.88
CA THR A 112 18.87 -24.99 -46.77
C THR A 112 18.57 -26.34 -46.11
N PHE A 113 18.04 -26.30 -44.90
CA PHE A 113 17.56 -27.44 -44.14
C PHE A 113 16.11 -27.74 -44.49
N LYS A 114 15.68 -28.97 -44.21
CA LYS A 114 14.32 -29.44 -44.50
C LYS A 114 13.70 -30.05 -43.25
N ILE A 115 12.54 -29.55 -42.86
CA ILE A 115 11.69 -30.11 -41.81
C ILE A 115 10.56 -30.89 -42.50
N VAL A 116 10.31 -32.11 -42.05
CA VAL A 116 9.15 -32.91 -42.44
C VAL A 116 8.23 -33.06 -41.24
N ALA A 117 6.98 -32.61 -41.39
CA ALA A 117 5.92 -32.71 -40.40
C ALA A 117 4.91 -33.77 -40.85
N SER A 118 4.58 -34.74 -40.01
CA SER A 118 3.75 -35.88 -40.38
C SER A 118 3.10 -36.56 -39.18
N ASP A 119 2.24 -37.53 -39.45
CA ASP A 119 1.62 -38.42 -38.45
C ASP A 119 2.43 -39.70 -38.23
N TRP A 120 2.62 -40.10 -36.97
CA TRP A 120 3.35 -41.29 -36.56
C TRP A 120 2.42 -42.50 -36.56
N GLY A 121 2.30 -43.11 -37.74
CA GLY A 121 1.36 -44.19 -37.98
C GLY A 121 0.72 -44.06 -39.35
N ASP A 122 0.84 -42.86 -39.94
CA ASP A 122 0.39 -42.49 -41.28
C ASP A 122 -1.13 -42.73 -41.44
N ASN A 123 -1.89 -42.59 -40.35
CA ASN A 123 -3.30 -42.96 -40.25
C ASN A 123 -4.22 -41.80 -39.83
N ASP A 124 -3.70 -40.74 -39.25
CA ASP A 124 -4.48 -39.59 -38.81
C ASP A 124 -4.43 -38.41 -39.80
N THR A 125 -5.54 -37.65 -39.87
CA THR A 125 -5.70 -36.51 -40.77
C THR A 125 -6.26 -35.32 -40.01
N ARG A 126 -5.38 -34.42 -39.56
CA ARG A 126 -5.73 -33.32 -38.66
C ARG A 126 -4.87 -32.09 -38.93
N ALA A 127 -5.34 -30.95 -38.44
CA ALA A 127 -4.53 -29.75 -38.38
C ALA A 127 -3.45 -29.92 -37.30
N TYR A 128 -2.36 -29.19 -37.44
CA TYR A 128 -1.29 -29.13 -36.44
C TYR A 128 -0.69 -27.72 -36.46
N GLY A 129 -0.01 -27.35 -35.38
CA GLY A 129 0.87 -26.20 -35.35
C GLY A 129 2.33 -26.61 -35.52
N LEU A 130 3.14 -25.72 -36.10
CA LEU A 130 4.58 -25.88 -36.25
C LEU A 130 5.28 -24.58 -35.87
N SER A 131 6.34 -24.68 -35.07
CA SER A 131 7.22 -23.56 -34.76
C SER A 131 8.70 -23.87 -34.99
N LEU A 132 9.47 -22.84 -35.34
CA LEU A 132 10.92 -22.90 -35.55
C LEU A 132 11.61 -21.68 -34.91
N GLN A 133 12.47 -21.94 -33.93
CA GLN A 133 13.29 -20.93 -33.24
C GLN A 133 14.79 -21.24 -33.37
N CYS A 134 15.64 -20.23 -33.19
CA CYS A 134 17.10 -20.38 -33.15
C CYS A 134 17.71 -19.62 -31.98
N VAL A 135 18.15 -20.31 -30.94
CA VAL A 135 18.40 -19.68 -29.63
C VAL A 135 19.74 -18.93 -29.52
N ASN A 136 20.61 -19.02 -30.53
CA ASN A 136 21.93 -18.37 -30.53
C ASN A 136 22.17 -17.44 -31.74
N THR A 137 21.12 -17.10 -32.49
CA THR A 137 21.19 -16.16 -33.61
C THR A 137 20.42 -14.88 -33.31
N THR A 138 21.04 -13.73 -33.51
CA THR A 138 20.43 -12.42 -33.18
C THR A 138 19.57 -11.87 -34.31
N GLY A 139 18.54 -11.08 -33.98
CA GLY A 139 17.85 -10.19 -34.92
C GLY A 139 16.65 -10.79 -35.65
N TYR A 140 16.19 -11.96 -35.25
CA TYR A 140 14.91 -12.53 -35.70
C TYR A 140 13.80 -12.42 -34.63
N ALA A 141 14.18 -12.29 -33.36
CA ALA A 141 13.30 -12.20 -32.20
C ALA A 141 13.14 -10.75 -31.71
N GLU A 142 12.10 -10.49 -30.91
CA GLU A 142 11.88 -9.16 -30.34
C GLU A 142 12.98 -8.81 -29.33
N LEU A 143 13.56 -7.62 -29.45
CA LEU A 143 14.60 -7.14 -28.53
C LEU A 143 13.94 -6.41 -27.34
N ILE A 144 14.11 -6.95 -26.15
CA ILE A 144 13.65 -6.39 -24.87
C ILE A 144 14.85 -5.97 -24.00
N SER A 145 14.59 -5.22 -22.94
CA SER A 145 15.60 -4.78 -21.97
C SER A 145 15.13 -5.04 -20.55
N TYR A 146 16.02 -4.89 -19.55
CA TYR A 146 15.59 -4.81 -18.16
C TYR A 146 14.55 -3.70 -17.97
N GLY A 147 13.56 -3.96 -17.12
CA GLY A 147 12.38 -3.10 -16.97
C GLY A 147 11.27 -3.40 -17.97
N TYR A 148 11.38 -4.44 -18.79
CA TYR A 148 10.35 -4.79 -19.76
C TYR A 148 9.13 -5.39 -19.05
N ASN A 149 7.96 -4.80 -19.30
CA ASN A 149 6.64 -5.32 -18.99
C ASN A 149 5.81 -5.23 -20.29
N GLY A 150 5.24 -6.34 -20.74
CA GLY A 150 4.45 -6.36 -21.96
C GLY A 150 3.58 -7.60 -22.11
N GLU A 151 2.69 -7.58 -23.11
CA GLU A 151 1.76 -8.67 -23.41
C GLU A 151 1.99 -9.19 -24.83
N SER A 152 1.79 -10.49 -25.00
CA SER A 152 1.78 -11.17 -26.29
C SER A 152 0.71 -12.27 -26.27
N SER A 153 0.69 -13.11 -27.30
CA SER A 153 -0.18 -14.27 -27.34
C SER A 153 0.47 -15.42 -28.07
N ILE A 154 0.30 -16.62 -27.53
CA ILE A 154 0.44 -17.85 -28.30
C ILE A 154 -0.77 -17.91 -29.25
N ALA A 155 -0.55 -17.61 -30.52
CA ALA A 155 -1.56 -17.46 -31.58
C ALA A 155 -1.76 -18.75 -32.40
N PHE A 156 -0.80 -19.67 -32.36
CA PHE A 156 -0.86 -20.98 -32.99
C PHE A 156 -0.50 -22.10 -32.00
N LEU A 157 -1.01 -23.31 -32.27
CA LEU A 157 -0.51 -24.51 -31.60
C LEU A 157 1.02 -24.60 -31.80
N SER A 158 1.73 -25.16 -30.82
CA SER A 158 3.19 -25.27 -30.79
C SER A 158 3.97 -23.97 -30.78
N GLU A 159 3.31 -22.81 -30.82
CA GLU A 159 4.03 -21.55 -30.88
C GLU A 159 4.96 -21.37 -29.67
N MET A 160 6.14 -20.87 -30.01
CA MET A 160 7.20 -20.52 -29.07
C MET A 160 7.55 -19.08 -29.41
N ASP A 161 7.20 -18.15 -28.53
CA ASP A 161 7.58 -16.75 -28.71
C ASP A 161 9.02 -16.57 -28.25
N ALA A 162 9.82 -15.88 -29.05
CA ALA A 162 11.22 -15.64 -28.78
C ALA A 162 11.48 -14.14 -28.53
N TYR A 163 12.15 -13.87 -27.42
CA TYR A 163 12.63 -12.55 -27.02
C TYR A 163 14.14 -12.59 -26.84
N GLN A 164 14.81 -11.47 -27.08
CA GLN A 164 16.26 -11.31 -26.91
C GLN A 164 16.56 -10.13 -26.01
N PHE A 165 17.57 -10.24 -25.16
CA PHE A 165 18.08 -9.12 -24.38
C PHE A 165 19.60 -9.25 -24.17
N ASP A 166 20.28 -8.12 -24.07
CA ASP A 166 21.70 -8.09 -23.75
C ASP A 166 21.89 -8.10 -22.22
N GLY A 167 22.60 -9.09 -21.71
CA GLY A 167 22.90 -9.24 -20.28
C GLY A 167 24.40 -9.22 -19.98
N THR A 168 24.76 -8.78 -18.78
CA THR A 168 26.14 -8.79 -18.29
C THR A 168 26.34 -9.92 -17.29
N ALA A 169 27.50 -10.59 -17.34
CA ALA A 169 27.85 -11.61 -16.35
C ALA A 169 27.76 -11.02 -14.93
N GLY A 170 27.01 -11.69 -14.05
CA GLY A 170 26.76 -11.23 -12.69
C GLY A 170 25.48 -10.44 -12.49
N ASP A 171 24.78 -10.01 -13.56
CA ASP A 171 23.42 -9.47 -13.43
C ASP A 171 22.51 -10.53 -12.82
N VAL A 172 21.68 -10.15 -11.85
CA VAL A 172 20.68 -11.01 -11.23
C VAL A 172 19.32 -10.62 -11.77
N ILE A 173 18.66 -11.56 -12.44
CA ILE A 173 17.42 -11.29 -13.17
C ILE A 173 16.22 -12.01 -12.57
N LEU A 174 15.05 -11.42 -12.84
CA LEU A 174 13.73 -11.95 -12.54
C LEU A 174 12.94 -11.98 -13.85
N ILE A 175 12.47 -13.16 -14.25
CA ILE A 175 11.61 -13.33 -15.42
C ILE A 175 10.28 -13.91 -14.95
N ARG A 176 9.18 -13.39 -15.47
CA ARG A 176 7.84 -13.90 -15.19
C ARG A 176 7.00 -13.96 -16.45
N MET A 177 6.25 -15.04 -16.59
CA MET A 177 5.19 -15.22 -17.58
C MET A 177 3.92 -15.68 -16.87
N SER A 178 2.77 -15.11 -17.22
CA SER A 178 1.47 -15.48 -16.65
C SER A 178 0.33 -15.22 -17.63
N ASP A 179 -0.77 -15.94 -17.44
CA ASP A 179 -2.07 -15.75 -18.10
C ASP A 179 -3.14 -15.53 -17.01
N THR A 180 -4.34 -15.15 -17.42
CA THR A 180 -5.53 -15.09 -16.57
C THR A 180 -6.25 -16.44 -16.61
N GLU A 181 -6.62 -16.98 -15.44
CA GLU A 181 -7.53 -18.12 -15.38
C GLU A 181 -8.93 -17.75 -15.88
N ASP A 182 -9.40 -18.41 -16.95
CA ASP A 182 -10.79 -18.34 -17.40
C ASP A 182 -11.47 -19.71 -17.23
N ASN A 183 -12.23 -19.88 -16.15
CA ASN A 183 -12.97 -21.11 -15.83
C ASN A 183 -12.10 -22.38 -15.77
N GLY A 184 -10.91 -22.28 -15.18
CA GLY A 184 -9.94 -23.39 -15.11
C GLY A 184 -9.18 -23.65 -16.41
N VAL A 185 -9.26 -22.73 -17.38
CA VAL A 185 -8.47 -22.75 -18.61
C VAL A 185 -7.50 -21.58 -18.56
N TYR A 186 -6.22 -21.88 -18.69
CA TYR A 186 -5.09 -20.95 -18.75
C TYR A 186 -4.01 -21.61 -19.61
N ILE A 187 -3.05 -20.83 -20.09
CA ILE A 187 -1.80 -21.41 -20.60
C ILE A 187 -1.10 -22.16 -19.46
N ASP A 188 -0.49 -23.31 -19.74
CA ASP A 188 0.51 -23.91 -18.86
C ASP A 188 1.87 -23.26 -19.20
N PRO A 189 2.27 -22.16 -18.53
CA PRO A 189 3.39 -21.36 -18.99
C PRO A 189 4.70 -22.10 -18.78
N ARG A 190 5.55 -22.04 -19.80
CA ARG A 190 6.96 -22.41 -19.76
C ARG A 190 7.81 -21.27 -20.28
N ILE A 191 8.81 -20.91 -19.48
CA ILE A 191 9.88 -19.98 -19.84
C ILE A 191 11.23 -20.69 -19.82
N GLU A 192 12.02 -20.44 -20.85
CA GLU A 192 13.34 -21.06 -21.05
C GLU A 192 14.34 -19.99 -21.48
N LEU A 193 15.46 -19.89 -20.77
CA LEU A 193 16.49 -18.90 -21.01
C LEU A 193 17.75 -19.57 -21.55
N TYR A 194 18.16 -19.14 -22.73
CA TYR A 194 19.34 -19.62 -23.44
C TYR A 194 20.42 -18.56 -23.45
N ASP A 195 21.67 -18.96 -23.24
CA ASP A 195 22.83 -18.07 -23.39
C ASP A 195 23.15 -17.78 -24.86
N HIS A 196 24.12 -16.89 -25.08
CA HIS A 196 24.55 -16.48 -26.42
C HIS A 196 25.18 -17.60 -27.27
N ASN A 197 25.45 -18.78 -26.69
CA ASN A 197 25.93 -19.96 -27.40
C ASN A 197 24.79 -20.96 -27.70
N GLY A 198 23.59 -20.69 -27.21
CA GLY A 198 22.42 -21.55 -27.36
C GLY A 198 22.32 -22.63 -26.29
N VAL A 199 23.00 -22.47 -25.16
CA VAL A 199 22.89 -23.38 -24.02
C VAL A 199 21.73 -22.94 -23.14
N LEU A 200 20.80 -23.84 -22.82
CA LEU A 200 19.76 -23.60 -21.81
C LEU A 200 20.41 -23.41 -20.44
N VAL A 201 20.27 -22.21 -19.86
CA VAL A 201 20.89 -21.85 -18.58
C VAL A 201 19.90 -21.74 -17.43
N ALA A 202 18.62 -21.49 -17.71
CA ALA A 202 17.54 -21.49 -16.74
C ALA A 202 16.20 -21.83 -17.40
N SER A 203 15.29 -22.47 -16.68
CA SER A 203 13.92 -22.67 -17.13
C SER A 203 12.97 -22.83 -15.95
N HIS A 204 11.70 -22.54 -16.20
CA HIS A 204 10.62 -22.81 -15.27
C HIS A 204 9.35 -23.12 -16.05
N GLN A 205 8.55 -24.06 -15.52
CA GLN A 205 7.27 -24.43 -16.11
C GLN A 205 6.30 -24.85 -15.01
N THR A 206 5.01 -24.58 -15.19
CA THR A 206 3.96 -24.98 -14.23
C THR A 206 2.69 -25.41 -14.94
N SER A 207 1.91 -26.27 -14.29
CA SER A 207 0.54 -26.59 -14.69
C SER A 207 -0.48 -25.67 -13.99
N THR A 208 -0.09 -24.42 -13.80
CA THR A 208 -0.86 -23.33 -13.18
C THR A 208 -0.62 -22.08 -14.04
N PHE A 209 -1.28 -20.97 -13.77
CA PHE A 209 -1.24 -19.79 -14.64
C PHE A 209 0.08 -18.97 -14.59
N GLN A 210 1.13 -19.34 -13.84
CA GLN A 210 2.36 -18.53 -13.71
C GLN A 210 3.67 -19.34 -13.70
N ALA A 211 4.64 -18.93 -14.50
CA ALA A 211 6.04 -19.39 -14.43
C ALA A 211 7.00 -18.24 -14.08
N ARG A 212 7.99 -18.52 -13.21
CA ARG A 212 9.00 -17.54 -12.76
C ARG A 212 10.41 -18.12 -12.76
N ILE A 213 11.37 -17.38 -13.28
CA ILE A 213 12.80 -17.58 -13.03
C ILE A 213 13.22 -16.49 -12.06
N VAL A 214 13.63 -16.89 -10.86
CA VAL A 214 13.98 -15.98 -9.76
C VAL A 214 15.44 -16.17 -9.34
N ASP A 215 16.07 -15.12 -8.83
CA ASP A 215 17.44 -15.12 -8.30
C ASP A 215 18.50 -15.68 -9.28
N PHE A 216 18.26 -15.56 -10.59
CA PHE A 216 19.17 -16.14 -11.57
C PHE A 216 20.31 -15.18 -11.91
N THR A 217 21.53 -15.55 -11.54
CA THR A 217 22.73 -14.80 -11.90
C THR A 217 23.23 -15.21 -13.29
N LEU A 218 23.33 -14.25 -14.21
CA LEU A 218 23.81 -14.52 -15.56
C LEU A 218 25.28 -15.00 -15.55
N PRO A 219 25.60 -16.16 -16.14
CA PRO A 219 26.94 -16.73 -16.09
C PRO A 219 27.95 -16.04 -17.03
N SER A 220 27.49 -15.31 -18.05
CA SER A 220 28.32 -14.72 -19.10
C SER A 220 27.72 -13.43 -19.64
N THR A 221 28.54 -12.55 -20.20
CA THR A 221 28.05 -11.37 -20.92
C THR A 221 27.72 -11.74 -22.37
N GLY A 222 26.54 -11.37 -22.86
CA GLY A 222 26.11 -11.60 -24.23
C GLY A 222 24.60 -11.41 -24.42
N THR A 223 24.13 -11.65 -25.63
CA THR A 223 22.69 -11.66 -25.94
C THR A 223 22.10 -13.00 -25.50
N TYR A 224 21.12 -12.96 -24.61
CA TYR A 224 20.33 -14.11 -24.19
C TYR A 224 19.05 -14.21 -25.02
N THR A 225 18.58 -15.43 -25.27
CA THR A 225 17.29 -15.69 -25.90
C THR A 225 16.34 -16.30 -24.86
N LEU A 226 15.21 -15.65 -24.63
CA LEU A 226 14.11 -16.12 -23.79
C LEU A 226 13.01 -16.69 -24.68
N ILE A 227 12.63 -17.94 -24.43
CA ILE A 227 11.50 -18.59 -25.08
C ILE A 227 10.33 -18.64 -24.10
N ALA A 228 9.20 -18.07 -24.49
CA ALA A 228 7.92 -18.13 -23.78
C ALA A 228 6.96 -19.04 -24.58
N SER A 229 6.36 -20.04 -23.92
CA SER A 229 5.49 -21.01 -24.60
C SER A 229 4.55 -21.71 -23.64
N ASP A 230 3.58 -22.43 -24.19
CA ASP A 230 2.80 -23.42 -23.46
C ASP A 230 3.58 -24.75 -23.32
N ILE A 231 3.49 -25.44 -22.18
CA ILE A 231 4.21 -26.69 -21.91
C ILE A 231 3.97 -27.71 -23.04
N ASN A 232 2.71 -27.90 -23.38
CA ASN A 232 2.22 -28.99 -24.19
C ASN A 232 1.88 -28.50 -25.64
N GLY A 233 1.81 -27.18 -25.85
CA GLY A 233 1.66 -26.52 -27.14
C GLY A 233 0.24 -26.57 -27.70
N GLU A 234 -0.77 -26.75 -26.87
CA GLU A 234 -2.19 -26.93 -27.20
C GLU A 234 -3.01 -25.67 -26.92
N ASP A 235 -2.54 -24.83 -26.00
CA ASP A 235 -3.25 -23.62 -25.59
C ASP A 235 -2.86 -22.41 -26.44
N VAL A 236 -3.87 -21.73 -26.98
CA VAL A 236 -3.75 -20.53 -27.82
C VAL A 236 -4.39 -19.36 -27.08
N ARG A 237 -3.58 -18.60 -26.34
CA ARG A 237 -4.03 -17.58 -25.38
C ARG A 237 -3.04 -16.42 -25.29
N ALA A 238 -3.53 -15.30 -24.78
CA ALA A 238 -2.70 -14.17 -24.40
C ALA A 238 -1.86 -14.51 -23.15
N TYR A 239 -0.73 -13.85 -22.99
CA TYR A 239 0.06 -13.92 -21.77
C TYR A 239 0.81 -12.61 -21.56
N GLY A 240 1.13 -12.32 -20.31
CA GLY A 240 2.05 -11.26 -19.92
C GLY A 240 3.47 -11.77 -19.76
N LEU A 241 4.44 -10.88 -19.97
CA LEU A 241 5.86 -11.15 -19.77
C LEU A 241 6.54 -9.95 -19.07
N GLY A 242 7.27 -10.26 -17.99
CA GLY A 242 8.09 -9.30 -17.26
C GLY A 242 9.56 -9.73 -17.17
N LEU A 243 10.49 -8.78 -17.35
CA LEU A 243 11.94 -8.97 -17.19
C LEU A 243 12.54 -7.83 -16.35
N GLN A 244 13.06 -8.17 -15.18
CA GLN A 244 13.72 -7.23 -14.27
C GLN A 244 15.17 -7.65 -13.97
N CYS A 245 16.01 -6.67 -13.64
CA CYS A 245 17.36 -6.88 -13.12
C CYS A 245 17.49 -6.17 -11.78
N VAL A 246 17.86 -6.90 -10.72
CA VAL A 246 17.72 -6.43 -9.34
C VAL A 246 19.02 -5.88 -8.73
N ASN A 247 20.15 -6.04 -9.41
CA ASN A 247 21.46 -5.60 -8.92
C ASN A 247 22.18 -4.59 -9.84
N THR A 248 21.50 -4.12 -10.88
CA THR A 248 22.03 -3.12 -11.82
C THR A 248 21.17 -1.86 -11.81
N THR A 249 21.82 -0.70 -11.71
CA THR A 249 21.15 0.60 -11.62
C THR A 249 20.67 1.12 -12.98
N GLY A 250 19.59 1.89 -12.99
CA GLY A 250 19.12 2.63 -14.18
C GLY A 250 18.00 1.95 -14.98
N TYR A 251 17.48 0.83 -14.46
CA TYR A 251 16.33 0.09 -15.02
C TYR A 251 15.11 0.07 -14.09
N ALA A 252 15.18 0.83 -12.98
CA ALA A 252 14.16 0.94 -11.96
C ALA A 252 13.94 2.43 -11.62
N GLU A 253 12.76 2.77 -11.12
CA GLU A 253 12.46 4.13 -10.65
C GLU A 253 13.26 4.44 -9.38
N LEU A 254 13.94 5.59 -9.34
CA LEU A 254 14.71 5.99 -8.17
C LEU A 254 13.80 6.69 -7.14
N ILE A 255 13.71 6.12 -5.95
CA ILE A 255 12.97 6.65 -4.80
C ILE A 255 13.92 6.89 -3.62
N SER A 256 13.44 7.57 -2.59
CA SER A 256 14.18 7.82 -1.35
C SER A 256 13.32 7.53 -0.12
N TYR A 257 13.92 7.53 1.07
CA TYR A 257 13.14 7.57 2.31
C TYR A 257 12.18 8.77 2.31
N GLY A 258 10.99 8.55 2.85
CA GLY A 258 9.89 9.52 2.77
C GLY A 258 9.07 9.43 1.48
N TYR A 259 9.32 8.44 0.61
CA TYR A 259 8.55 8.29 -0.63
C TYR A 259 7.15 7.78 -0.31
N ASN A 260 6.14 8.53 -0.80
CA ASN A 260 4.75 8.13 -0.90
C ASN A 260 4.32 8.40 -2.34
N GLY A 261 3.84 7.37 -3.06
CA GLY A 261 3.42 7.52 -4.44
C GLY A 261 2.49 6.40 -4.91
N GLU A 262 1.95 6.57 -6.11
CA GLU A 262 1.04 5.61 -6.74
C GLU A 262 1.62 5.16 -8.08
N SER A 263 1.37 3.90 -8.41
CA SER A 263 1.65 3.29 -9.71
C SER A 263 0.51 2.34 -10.09
N SER A 264 0.70 1.56 -11.13
CA SER A 264 -0.23 0.51 -11.53
C SER A 264 0.50 -0.66 -12.15
N ILE A 265 0.07 -1.86 -11.80
CA ILE A 265 0.29 -3.03 -12.63
C ILE A 265 -0.65 -2.88 -13.83
N ALA A 266 -0.10 -2.52 -14.98
CA ALA A 266 -0.80 -2.22 -16.24
C ALA A 266 -0.88 -3.42 -17.20
N PHE A 267 -0.05 -4.44 -17.00
CA PHE A 267 -0.03 -5.66 -17.81
C PHE A 267 -0.03 -6.92 -16.94
N LEU A 268 -0.50 -8.04 -17.50
CA LEU A 268 -0.22 -9.36 -16.91
C LEU A 268 1.30 -9.52 -16.72
N SER A 269 1.70 -10.24 -15.67
CA SER A 269 3.11 -10.46 -15.31
C SER A 269 3.95 -9.22 -15.00
N GLU A 270 3.40 -8.01 -15.03
CA GLU A 270 4.16 -6.77 -14.77
C GLU A 270 4.73 -6.72 -13.35
N MET A 271 6.03 -6.45 -13.26
CA MET A 271 6.76 -6.26 -12.02
C MET A 271 7.34 -4.86 -12.04
N ASP A 272 6.87 -3.99 -11.16
CA ASP A 272 7.39 -2.64 -11.03
C ASP A 272 8.64 -2.67 -10.16
N ALA A 273 9.71 -2.02 -10.64
CA ALA A 273 11.00 -1.99 -9.97
C ALA A 273 11.33 -0.57 -9.49
N TYR A 274 11.68 -0.46 -8.21
CA TYR A 274 12.12 0.76 -7.56
C TYR A 274 13.51 0.57 -6.97
N GLN A 275 14.32 1.62 -6.93
CA GLN A 275 15.65 1.62 -6.33
C GLN A 275 15.78 2.74 -5.32
N PHE A 276 16.48 2.47 -4.20
CA PHE A 276 16.85 3.48 -3.22
C PHE A 276 18.22 3.18 -2.63
N ASP A 277 18.96 4.22 -2.25
CA ASP A 277 20.22 4.07 -1.53
C ASP A 277 19.95 3.93 -0.03
N GLY A 278 20.43 2.84 0.58
CA GLY A 278 20.29 2.57 2.01
C GLY A 278 21.64 2.42 2.71
N THR A 279 21.67 2.73 4.00
CA THR A 279 22.85 2.57 4.86
C THR A 279 22.67 1.36 5.78
N ALA A 280 23.75 0.59 5.99
CA ALA A 280 23.74 -0.50 6.96
C ALA A 280 23.30 0.00 8.34
N GLY A 281 22.29 -0.66 8.93
CA GLY A 281 21.69 -0.27 10.19
C GLY A 281 20.48 0.65 10.09
N ASP A 282 20.15 1.20 8.91
CA ASP A 282 18.86 1.87 8.70
C ASP A 282 17.73 0.85 8.92
N VAL A 283 16.70 1.25 9.66
CA VAL A 283 15.48 0.46 9.86
C VAL A 283 14.40 1.03 8.97
N ILE A 284 13.87 0.20 8.07
CA ILE A 284 12.93 0.63 7.04
C ILE A 284 11.55 0.02 7.24
N LEU A 285 10.56 0.74 6.72
CA LEU A 285 9.17 0.33 6.59
C LEU A 285 8.77 0.51 5.13
N ILE A 286 8.36 -0.58 4.49
CA ILE A 286 7.83 -0.57 3.12
C ILE A 286 6.40 -1.05 3.17
N ARG A 287 5.52 -0.38 2.42
CA ARG A 287 4.13 -0.76 2.27
C ARG A 287 3.68 -0.66 0.82
N MET A 288 2.93 -1.66 0.37
CA MET A 288 2.17 -1.65 -0.88
C MET A 288 0.72 -2.02 -0.57
N SER A 289 -0.24 -1.29 -1.14
CA SER A 289 -1.67 -1.53 -0.94
C SER A 289 -2.49 -1.04 -2.12
N ASP A 290 -3.72 -1.54 -2.21
CA ASP A 290 -4.73 -1.19 -3.21
C ASP A 290 -6.07 -1.02 -2.50
N THR A 291 -7.06 -0.43 -3.18
CA THR A 291 -8.44 -0.34 -2.71
C THR A 291 -9.21 -1.59 -3.14
N GLU A 292 -9.89 -2.24 -2.19
CA GLU A 292 -10.87 -3.28 -2.50
C GLU A 292 -12.05 -2.70 -3.31
N ASP A 293 -12.29 -3.24 -4.51
CA ASP A 293 -13.49 -2.95 -5.30
C ASP A 293 -14.30 -4.24 -5.46
N ASN A 294 -15.39 -4.38 -4.69
CA ASN A 294 -16.30 -5.53 -4.73
C ASN A 294 -15.61 -6.90 -4.50
N GLY A 295 -14.64 -6.96 -3.58
CA GLY A 295 -13.88 -8.19 -3.31
C GLY A 295 -12.75 -8.47 -4.30
N VAL A 296 -12.43 -7.50 -5.17
CA VAL A 296 -11.31 -7.55 -6.10
C VAL A 296 -10.27 -6.51 -5.67
N TYR A 297 -9.05 -6.95 -5.48
CA TYR A 297 -7.87 -6.16 -5.15
C TYR A 297 -6.67 -6.84 -5.79
N ILE A 298 -5.56 -6.12 -5.96
CA ILE A 298 -4.29 -6.79 -6.21
C ILE A 298 -3.97 -7.72 -5.03
N ASP A 299 -3.43 -8.92 -5.27
CA ASP A 299 -2.78 -9.71 -4.22
C ASP A 299 -1.33 -9.19 -4.10
N PRO A 300 -1.03 -8.22 -3.23
CA PRO A 300 0.24 -7.50 -3.28
C PRO A 300 1.38 -8.40 -2.82
N ARG A 301 2.50 -8.30 -3.56
CA ARG A 301 3.80 -8.85 -3.21
C ARG A 301 4.87 -7.78 -3.35
N ILE A 302 5.67 -7.64 -2.30
CA ILE A 302 6.88 -6.83 -2.28
C ILE A 302 8.10 -7.70 -1.99
N GLU A 303 9.16 -7.52 -2.76
CA GLU A 303 10.42 -8.26 -2.66
C GLU A 303 11.60 -7.26 -2.67
N LEU A 304 12.41 -7.27 -1.62
CA LEU A 304 13.54 -6.36 -1.44
C LEU A 304 14.87 -7.09 -1.65
N TYR A 305 15.65 -6.63 -2.62
CA TYR A 305 16.95 -7.16 -2.99
C TYR A 305 18.06 -6.19 -2.57
N ASP A 306 19.17 -6.74 -2.08
CA ASP A 306 20.37 -5.95 -1.80
C ASP A 306 21.13 -5.57 -3.09
N HIS A 307 22.19 -4.78 -2.93
CA HIS A 307 23.02 -4.30 -4.03
C HIS A 307 23.77 -5.40 -4.81
N ASN A 308 23.76 -6.65 -4.32
CA ASN A 308 24.32 -7.80 -5.02
C ASN A 308 23.23 -8.64 -5.70
N GLY A 309 21.96 -8.28 -5.52
CA GLY A 309 20.80 -9.01 -6.04
C GLY A 309 20.34 -10.15 -5.15
N VAL A 310 20.73 -10.17 -3.88
CA VAL A 310 20.23 -11.16 -2.92
C VAL A 310 18.90 -10.68 -2.35
N LEU A 311 17.86 -11.51 -2.41
CA LEU A 311 16.59 -11.25 -1.71
C LEU A 311 16.84 -11.22 -0.19
N VAL A 312 16.62 -10.06 0.44
CA VAL A 312 16.87 -9.85 1.87
C VAL A 312 15.59 -9.73 2.71
N ALA A 313 14.48 -9.33 2.10
CA ALA A 313 13.16 -9.30 2.73
C ALA A 313 12.06 -9.45 1.68
N SER A 314 10.94 -10.04 2.05
CA SER A 314 9.74 -10.08 1.21
C SER A 314 8.48 -10.20 2.05
N HIS A 315 7.37 -9.78 1.48
CA HIS A 315 6.05 -9.99 2.05
C HIS A 315 5.02 -10.11 0.93
N GLN A 316 4.03 -10.98 1.12
CA GLN A 316 2.93 -11.15 0.18
C GLN A 316 1.67 -11.55 0.92
N THR A 317 0.50 -11.12 0.46
CA THR A 317 -0.79 -11.49 1.05
C THR A 317 -1.87 -11.67 0.00
N SER A 318 -2.89 -12.45 0.32
CA SER A 318 -4.13 -12.52 -0.47
C SER A 318 -5.19 -11.55 0.08
N THR A 319 -4.74 -10.38 0.54
CA THR A 319 -5.54 -9.27 1.06
C THR A 319 -4.96 -7.99 0.48
N PHE A 320 -5.63 -6.86 0.62
CA PHE A 320 -5.28 -5.61 -0.06
C PHE A 320 -3.93 -4.95 0.34
N GLN A 321 -3.13 -5.50 1.29
CA GLN A 321 -1.89 -4.87 1.77
C GLN A 321 -0.72 -5.84 1.98
N ALA A 322 0.50 -5.47 1.54
CA ALA A 322 1.76 -6.10 1.92
C ALA A 322 2.70 -5.11 2.62
N ARG A 323 3.41 -5.56 3.68
CA ARG A 323 4.32 -4.74 4.48
C ARG A 323 5.63 -5.45 4.81
N ILE A 324 6.75 -4.74 4.69
CA ILE A 324 8.02 -5.11 5.32
C ILE A 324 8.23 -4.12 6.47
N VAL A 325 8.18 -4.63 7.70
CA VAL A 325 8.27 -3.86 8.95
C VAL A 325 9.53 -4.26 9.71
N ASP A 326 10.06 -3.35 10.54
CA ASP A 326 11.21 -3.57 11.43
C ASP A 326 12.46 -4.17 10.74
N PHE A 327 12.63 -3.91 9.44
CA PHE A 327 13.73 -4.49 8.68
C PHE A 327 14.96 -3.61 8.76
N THR A 328 16.01 -4.12 9.44
CA THR A 328 17.32 -3.47 9.50
C THR A 328 18.16 -3.82 8.27
N LEU A 329 18.57 -2.83 7.49
CA LEU A 329 19.41 -3.05 6.32
C LEU A 329 20.77 -3.66 6.70
N PRO A 330 21.17 -4.81 6.12
CA PRO A 330 22.39 -5.51 6.51
C PRO A 330 23.68 -4.87 5.96
N SER A 331 23.58 -4.04 4.93
CA SER A 331 24.72 -3.47 4.20
C SER A 331 24.39 -2.09 3.62
N THR A 332 25.41 -1.26 3.37
CA THR A 332 25.23 0.01 2.65
C THR A 332 25.31 -0.25 1.14
N GLY A 333 24.33 0.26 0.38
CA GLY A 333 24.30 0.14 -1.07
C GLY A 333 22.92 0.51 -1.64
N THR A 334 22.79 0.38 -2.96
CA THR A 334 21.50 0.56 -3.65
C THR A 334 20.69 -0.73 -3.51
N TYR A 335 19.50 -0.64 -2.95
CA TYR A 335 18.54 -1.72 -2.84
C TYR A 335 17.52 -1.62 -3.98
N THR A 336 17.04 -2.77 -4.47
CA THR A 336 15.95 -2.83 -5.46
C THR A 336 14.72 -3.43 -4.79
N LEU A 337 13.60 -2.73 -4.87
CA LEU A 337 12.28 -3.18 -4.45
C LEU A 337 11.47 -3.57 -5.68
N ILE A 338 10.96 -4.79 -5.71
CA ILE A 338 10.00 -5.25 -6.71
C ILE A 338 8.60 -5.24 -6.10
N ALA A 339 7.68 -4.49 -6.69
CA ALA A 339 6.26 -4.46 -6.38
C ALA A 339 5.48 -5.21 -7.48
N SER A 340 4.62 -6.16 -7.11
CA SER A 340 3.90 -6.99 -8.07
C SER A 340 2.64 -7.60 -7.47
N ASP A 341 1.77 -8.12 -8.33
CA ASP A 341 0.72 -9.06 -7.95
C ASP A 341 1.29 -10.48 -7.73
N ILE A 342 0.79 -11.24 -6.75
CA ILE A 342 1.28 -12.60 -6.43
C ILE A 342 1.22 -13.50 -7.67
N ASN A 343 0.07 -13.50 -8.33
CA ASN A 343 -0.25 -14.38 -9.44
C ASN A 343 0.14 -13.78 -10.80
N GLY A 344 0.41 -12.47 -10.84
CA GLY A 344 0.68 -11.73 -12.06
C GLY A 344 -0.56 -11.64 -12.96
N GLU A 345 -1.76 -11.75 -12.38
CA GLU A 345 -3.02 -11.76 -13.13
C GLU A 345 -3.87 -10.51 -12.89
N ASP A 346 -3.65 -9.81 -11.76
CA ASP A 346 -4.37 -8.58 -11.45
C ASP A 346 -3.69 -7.34 -12.03
N VAL A 347 -4.46 -6.59 -12.84
CA VAL A 347 -4.06 -5.34 -13.50
C VAL A 347 -4.78 -4.17 -12.83
N ARG A 348 -4.14 -3.55 -11.84
CA ARG A 348 -4.74 -2.50 -10.99
C ARG A 348 -3.72 -1.45 -10.54
N ALA A 349 -4.25 -0.31 -10.10
CA ALA A 349 -3.45 0.71 -9.42
C ALA A 349 -3.05 0.22 -8.02
N TYR A 350 -1.95 0.73 -7.50
CA TYR A 350 -1.53 0.49 -6.12
C TYR A 350 -0.76 1.71 -5.59
N GLY A 351 -0.78 1.87 -4.28
CA GLY A 351 0.08 2.80 -3.56
C GLY A 351 1.36 2.13 -3.08
N LEU A 352 2.42 2.92 -2.95
CA LEU A 352 3.71 2.49 -2.41
C LEU A 352 4.27 3.54 -1.45
N GLY A 353 4.63 3.10 -0.24
CA GLY A 353 5.28 3.92 0.78
C GLY A 353 6.62 3.32 1.22
N LEU A 354 7.64 4.17 1.39
CA LEU A 354 8.97 3.81 1.91
C LEU A 354 9.42 4.82 2.97
N GLN A 355 9.58 4.35 4.21
CA GLN A 355 10.04 5.14 5.34
C GLN A 355 11.31 4.56 5.97
N CYS A 356 12.11 5.43 6.61
CA CYS A 356 13.21 5.03 7.48
C CYS A 356 13.00 5.63 8.86
N VAL A 357 12.94 4.78 9.89
CA VAL A 357 12.43 5.16 11.22
C VAL A 357 13.52 5.54 12.22
N ASN A 358 14.79 5.31 11.91
CA ASN A 358 15.92 5.59 12.81
C ASN A 358 16.94 6.60 12.25
N THR A 359 16.66 7.20 11.09
CA THR A 359 17.53 8.20 10.46
C THR A 359 16.81 9.54 10.34
N THR A 360 17.50 10.62 10.72
CA THR A 360 16.93 11.98 10.71
C THR A 360 16.93 12.60 9.32
N GLY A 361 15.95 13.47 9.05
CA GLY A 361 15.90 14.30 7.83
C GLY A 361 14.96 13.80 6.74
N TYR A 362 14.23 12.71 7.00
CA TYR A 362 13.21 12.13 6.12
C TYR A 362 11.79 12.21 6.70
N ALA A 363 11.64 12.89 7.84
CA ALA A 363 10.40 13.05 8.58
C ALA A 363 10.24 14.53 9.01
N GLU A 364 9.00 14.99 9.20
CA GLU A 364 8.71 16.33 9.70
C GLU A 364 9.13 16.45 11.18
N LEU A 365 9.91 17.49 11.52
CA LEU A 365 10.33 17.72 12.90
C LEU A 365 9.23 18.44 13.69
N ILE A 366 8.73 17.79 14.74
CA ILE A 366 7.75 18.32 15.69
C ILE A 366 8.32 18.37 17.11
N SER A 367 7.60 19.00 18.04
CA SER A 367 7.99 19.14 19.44
C SER A 367 6.79 18.90 20.36
N TYR A 368 7.04 18.75 21.67
CA TYR A 368 5.94 18.74 22.65
C TYR A 368 5.08 20.00 22.53
N GLY A 369 3.77 19.82 22.60
CA GLY A 369 2.79 20.87 22.33
C GLY A 369 2.40 21.01 20.85
N TYR A 370 2.85 20.09 19.98
CA TYR A 370 2.48 20.11 18.57
C TYR A 370 1.00 19.75 18.39
N ASN A 371 0.30 20.59 17.63
CA ASN A 371 -1.04 20.35 17.10
C ASN A 371 -0.99 20.75 15.61
N GLY A 372 -1.30 19.81 14.72
CA GLY A 372 -1.25 20.04 13.27
C GLY A 372 -2.25 19.19 12.52
N GLU A 373 -2.43 19.50 11.24
CA GLU A 373 -3.26 18.73 10.30
C GLU A 373 -2.40 18.34 9.10
N SER A 374 -2.62 17.13 8.60
CA SER A 374 -2.01 16.60 7.37
C SER A 374 -3.07 15.80 6.62
N SER A 375 -2.65 15.07 5.59
CA SER A 375 -3.51 14.13 4.87
C SER A 375 -2.73 12.93 4.39
N ILE A 376 -3.34 11.76 4.50
CA ILE A 376 -3.00 10.63 3.66
C ILE A 376 -3.53 10.97 2.27
N ALA A 377 -2.64 11.33 1.35
CA ALA A 377 -2.91 11.80 -0.01
C ALA A 377 -2.84 10.69 -1.07
N PHE A 378 -2.18 9.57 -0.75
CA PHE A 378 -2.05 8.41 -1.63
C PHE A 378 -2.39 7.11 -0.90
N LEU A 379 -2.77 6.07 -1.65
CA LEU A 379 -2.77 4.71 -1.12
C LEU A 379 -1.38 4.38 -0.54
N SER A 380 -1.32 3.55 0.51
CA SER A 380 -0.09 3.17 1.21
C SER A 380 0.72 4.32 1.83
N GLU A 381 0.29 5.57 1.78
CA GLU A 381 1.04 6.69 2.35
C GLU A 381 1.19 6.60 3.87
N MET A 382 2.44 6.76 4.31
CA MET A 382 2.81 6.80 5.72
C MET A 382 3.47 8.14 5.99
N ASP A 383 2.82 8.99 6.77
CA ASP A 383 3.38 10.27 7.18
C ASP A 383 4.33 10.04 8.35
N ALA A 384 5.55 10.57 8.25
CA ALA A 384 6.59 10.41 9.25
C ALA A 384 6.88 11.74 9.96
N TYR A 385 6.85 11.70 11.29
CA TYR A 385 7.19 12.80 12.18
C TYR A 385 8.34 12.41 13.11
N GLN A 386 9.18 13.35 13.50
CA GLN A 386 10.27 13.14 14.46
C GLN A 386 10.22 14.16 15.58
N PHE A 387 10.55 13.74 16.80
CA PHE A 387 10.71 14.64 17.95
C PHE A 387 11.81 14.15 18.88
N GLU A 388 12.41 15.08 19.63
CA GLU A 388 13.39 14.76 20.68
C GLU A 388 12.66 14.44 21.98
N GLY A 389 12.93 13.26 22.55
CA GLY A 389 12.36 12.82 23.82
C GLY A 389 13.42 12.51 24.87
N THR A 390 13.09 12.72 26.15
CA THR A 390 13.94 12.35 27.28
C THR A 390 13.40 11.09 27.96
N ALA A 391 14.30 10.19 28.39
CA ALA A 391 13.91 9.03 29.20
C ALA A 391 13.11 9.47 30.44
N GLY A 392 11.93 8.88 30.63
CA GLY A 392 11.02 9.25 31.71
C GLY A 392 9.96 10.29 31.33
N ASP A 393 10.06 10.95 30.18
CA ASP A 393 8.98 11.80 29.69
C ASP A 393 7.74 10.93 29.44
N VAL A 394 6.58 11.37 29.92
CA VAL A 394 5.30 10.70 29.70
C VAL A 394 4.56 11.47 28.63
N ILE A 395 4.25 10.78 27.53
CA ILE A 395 3.69 11.41 26.34
C ILE A 395 2.27 10.94 26.03
N LEU A 396 1.57 11.80 25.30
CA LEU A 396 0.25 11.57 24.74
C LEU A 396 0.31 11.90 23.25
N ILE A 397 -0.02 10.92 22.41
CA ILE A 397 -0.12 11.08 20.95
C ILE A 397 -1.55 10.77 20.55
N ARG A 398 -2.08 11.58 19.64
CA ARG A 398 -3.42 11.40 19.10
C ARG A 398 -3.43 11.68 17.60
N MET A 399 -4.10 10.80 16.86
CA MET A 399 -4.46 10.99 15.46
C MET A 399 -5.97 10.79 15.31
N SER A 400 -6.65 11.68 14.59
CA SER A 400 -8.08 11.57 14.33
C SER A 400 -8.49 12.21 13.01
N ASP A 401 -9.61 11.74 12.50
CA ASP A 401 -10.27 12.23 11.29
C ASP A 401 -11.72 12.60 11.63
N THR A 402 -12.38 13.38 10.77
CA THR A 402 -13.80 13.67 10.88
C THR A 402 -14.61 12.55 10.20
N GLU A 403 -15.54 11.94 10.93
CA GLU A 403 -16.52 11.02 10.35
C GLU A 403 -17.43 11.76 9.34
N ASP A 404 -17.37 11.39 8.06
CA ASP A 404 -18.31 11.86 7.04
C ASP A 404 -19.18 10.69 6.56
N ASN A 405 -20.40 10.60 7.11
CA ASN A 405 -21.37 9.54 6.77
C ASN A 405 -20.83 8.10 6.98
N GLY A 406 -20.05 7.87 8.04
CA GLY A 406 -19.43 6.58 8.33
C GLY A 406 -18.16 6.29 7.52
N VAL A 407 -17.62 7.30 6.83
CA VAL A 407 -16.33 7.24 6.13
C VAL A 407 -15.32 8.06 6.92
N TYR A 408 -14.22 7.42 7.30
CA TYR A 408 -13.04 7.96 7.96
C TYR A 408 -11.86 7.06 7.62
N ILE A 409 -10.63 7.56 7.78
CA ILE A 409 -9.47 6.67 7.84
C ILE A 409 -9.61 5.77 9.07
N ASP A 410 -9.14 4.54 9.00
CA ASP A 410 -8.88 3.67 10.15
C ASP A 410 -7.48 4.03 10.70
N PRO A 411 -7.37 5.02 11.61
CA PRO A 411 -6.10 5.63 11.93
C PRO A 411 -5.19 4.63 12.66
N GLN A 412 -3.92 4.65 12.28
CA GLN A 412 -2.84 3.95 12.93
C GLN A 412 -1.72 4.94 13.28
N ILE A 413 -1.23 4.82 14.50
CA ILE A 413 0.00 5.48 14.94
C ILE A 413 1.01 4.45 15.45
N GLU A 414 2.26 4.58 15.04
CA GLU A 414 3.37 3.71 15.41
C GLU A 414 4.56 4.58 15.86
N LEU A 415 5.06 4.36 17.08
CA LEU A 415 6.16 5.11 17.67
C LEU A 415 7.41 4.24 17.75
N TYR A 416 8.47 4.69 17.09
CA TYR A 416 9.77 4.04 17.03
C TYR A 416 10.79 4.83 17.85
N ASP A 417 11.65 4.13 18.59
CA ASP A 417 12.79 4.75 19.29
C ASP A 417 13.92 5.14 18.33
N HIS A 418 14.97 5.77 18.88
CA HIS A 418 16.12 6.23 18.10
C HIS A 418 16.95 5.11 17.44
N ASN A 419 16.70 3.84 17.76
CA ASN A 419 17.31 2.68 17.12
C ASN A 419 16.38 2.05 16.07
N GLY A 420 15.16 2.57 15.93
CA GLY A 420 14.15 2.04 15.03
C GLY A 420 13.35 0.88 15.62
N VAL A 421 13.34 0.71 16.94
CA VAL A 421 12.50 -0.30 17.60
C VAL A 421 11.10 0.27 17.81
N LEU A 422 10.05 -0.43 17.37
CA LEU A 422 8.67 -0.08 17.71
C LEU A 422 8.44 -0.21 19.22
N VAL A 423 8.19 0.93 19.89
CA VAL A 423 8.02 0.98 21.35
C VAL A 423 6.57 1.18 21.80
N ALA A 424 5.72 1.75 20.94
CA ALA A 424 4.28 1.87 21.16
C ALA A 424 3.55 1.94 19.83
N SER A 425 2.31 1.44 19.78
CA SER A 425 1.43 1.62 18.64
C SER A 425 -0.04 1.56 19.07
N HIS A 426 -0.91 2.13 18.24
CA HIS A 426 -2.35 2.03 18.40
C HIS A 426 -3.04 2.16 17.04
N TRP A 427 -4.14 1.43 16.85
CA TRP A 427 -5.01 1.56 15.69
C TRP A 427 -6.46 1.34 16.10
N THR A 428 -7.40 1.86 15.32
CA THR A 428 -8.83 1.64 15.53
C THR A 428 -9.57 1.53 14.22
N SER A 429 -10.67 0.77 14.19
CA SER A 429 -11.65 0.80 13.09
C SER A 429 -12.69 1.91 13.29
N THR A 430 -12.28 2.98 13.93
CA THR A 430 -13.07 4.17 14.26
C THR A 430 -12.17 5.37 13.98
N PHE A 431 -12.72 6.57 14.03
CA PHE A 431 -12.05 7.81 13.65
C PHE A 431 -10.87 8.30 14.56
N GLN A 432 -10.35 7.52 15.51
CA GLN A 432 -9.31 8.01 16.45
C GLN A 432 -8.36 6.94 17.01
N ALA A 433 -7.05 7.14 16.82
CA ALA A 433 -5.99 6.38 17.47
C ALA A 433 -5.22 7.19 18.52
N ARG A 434 -4.85 6.53 19.64
CA ARG A 434 -4.18 7.19 20.78
C ARG A 434 -3.10 6.32 21.42
N ILE A 435 -1.95 6.92 21.67
CA ILE A 435 -0.94 6.39 22.59
C ILE A 435 -1.02 7.25 23.84
N VAL A 436 -1.46 6.67 24.94
CA VAL A 436 -1.67 7.35 26.22
C VAL A 436 -0.76 6.77 27.30
N ASP A 437 -0.38 7.61 28.27
CA ASP A 437 0.37 7.22 29.47
C ASP A 437 1.69 6.48 29.16
N PHE A 438 2.29 6.79 28.01
CA PHE A 438 3.49 6.11 27.55
C PHE A 438 4.74 6.83 28.06
N THR A 439 5.50 6.17 28.93
CA THR A 439 6.79 6.65 29.43
C THR A 439 7.91 6.30 28.46
N LEU A 440 8.62 7.30 27.96
CA LEU A 440 9.73 7.09 27.04
C LEU A 440 10.86 6.29 27.73
N PRO A 441 11.29 5.14 27.15
CA PRO A 441 12.28 4.28 27.78
C PRO A 441 13.72 4.81 27.70
N SER A 442 14.01 5.73 26.78
CA SER A 442 15.36 6.23 26.49
C SER A 442 15.33 7.68 26.01
N THR A 443 16.46 8.39 26.14
CA THR A 443 16.62 9.73 25.55
C THR A 443 17.10 9.60 24.10
N GLY A 444 16.47 10.32 23.17
CA GLY A 444 16.88 10.39 21.77
C GLY A 444 15.76 10.89 20.86
N THR A 445 16.01 10.87 19.55
CA THR A 445 15.02 11.17 18.53
C THR A 445 14.06 9.99 18.38
N TYR A 446 12.76 10.23 18.53
CA TYR A 446 11.70 9.27 18.25
C TYR A 446 11.08 9.56 16.89
N THR A 447 10.69 8.52 16.16
CA THR A 447 9.93 8.64 14.91
C THR A 447 8.51 8.15 15.12
N LEU A 448 7.53 8.97 14.78
CA LEU A 448 6.11 8.65 14.77
C LEU A 448 5.67 8.46 13.32
N ILE A 449 5.08 7.31 13.01
CA ILE A 449 4.39 7.06 11.74
C ILE A 449 2.89 7.20 11.97
N ALA A 450 2.25 8.04 11.16
CA ALA A 450 0.81 8.23 11.09
C ALA A 450 0.31 7.72 9.75
N SER A 451 -0.67 6.81 9.75
CA SER A 451 -1.19 6.19 8.54
C SER A 451 -2.62 5.69 8.71
N ASP A 452 -3.25 5.29 7.62
CA ASP A 452 -4.37 4.34 7.66
C ASP A 452 -3.83 2.91 7.90
N ILE A 453 -4.47 2.10 8.74
CA ILE A 453 -3.97 0.75 9.12
C ILE A 453 -3.88 -0.19 7.91
N ASN A 454 -4.84 -0.07 7.00
CA ASN A 454 -5.02 -0.96 5.88
C ASN A 454 -4.40 -0.35 4.59
N GLY A 455 -4.24 0.97 4.54
CA GLY A 455 -3.55 1.72 3.50
C GLY A 455 -4.42 2.06 2.29
N GLU A 456 -5.75 1.96 2.39
CA GLU A 456 -6.70 2.20 1.29
C GLU A 456 -7.44 3.54 1.38
N ASP A 457 -7.44 4.18 2.56
CA ASP A 457 -8.17 5.44 2.76
C ASP A 457 -7.27 6.66 2.59
N VAL A 458 -7.75 7.61 1.77
CA VAL A 458 -7.07 8.86 1.42
C VAL A 458 -7.87 10.04 1.95
N ARG A 459 -7.52 10.55 3.13
CA ARG A 459 -8.22 11.67 3.78
C ARG A 459 -7.29 12.52 4.65
N ALA A 460 -7.79 13.69 5.04
CA ALA A 460 -7.14 14.56 6.02
C ALA A 460 -7.22 13.96 7.44
N TYR A 461 -6.26 14.31 8.28
CA TYR A 461 -6.28 13.96 9.70
C TYR A 461 -5.61 15.04 10.54
N GLY A 462 -6.01 15.12 11.80
CA GLY A 462 -5.31 15.90 12.81
C GLY A 462 -4.31 15.04 13.59
N LEU A 463 -3.23 15.66 14.05
CA LEU A 463 -2.21 15.04 14.88
C LEU A 463 -1.84 15.95 16.05
N GLY A 464 -1.85 15.39 17.26
CA GLY A 464 -1.43 16.05 18.49
C GLY A 464 -0.36 15.27 19.23
N LEU A 465 0.64 15.98 19.78
CA LEU A 465 1.71 15.44 20.63
C LEU A 465 1.89 16.31 21.88
N GLN A 466 1.68 15.71 23.05
CA GLN A 466 1.88 16.35 24.36
C GLN A 466 2.85 15.56 25.23
N CYS A 467 3.53 16.28 26.13
CA CYS A 467 4.26 15.68 27.25
C CYS A 467 3.67 16.17 28.57
N VAL A 468 3.25 15.25 29.43
CA VAL A 468 2.45 15.58 30.63
C VAL A 468 3.30 15.83 31.88
N ASN A 469 4.56 15.42 31.89
CA ASN A 469 5.52 15.69 32.98
C ASN A 469 6.70 16.59 32.55
N CYS A 470 6.61 17.23 31.39
CA CYS A 470 7.62 18.17 30.91
C CYS A 470 7.31 19.60 31.39
N PHE A 471 8.30 20.24 32.02
CA PHE A 471 8.13 21.56 32.62
C PHE A 471 8.48 22.71 31.66
N GLY A 472 7.66 23.76 31.67
CA GLY A 472 7.93 25.01 30.94
C GLY A 472 7.51 25.02 29.48
N ILE A 473 6.79 23.99 29.02
CA ILE A 473 6.20 23.93 27.68
C ILE A 473 4.71 24.33 27.66
N LEU A 474 3.98 24.13 28.77
CA LEU A 474 2.56 24.41 28.87
C LEU A 474 2.28 25.71 29.66
N PRO A 475 1.22 26.46 29.33
CA PRO A 475 0.77 27.60 30.13
C PRO A 475 0.43 27.20 31.57
N THR A 476 0.81 28.03 32.53
CA THR A 476 0.49 27.82 33.95
C THR A 476 -0.79 28.53 34.36
N ILE A 477 -1.75 27.79 34.91
CA ILE A 477 -2.99 28.26 35.53
C ILE A 477 -2.96 28.08 37.06
N ARG A 478 -3.98 28.56 37.76
CA ARG A 478 -4.05 28.54 39.24
C ARG A 478 -5.47 28.24 39.68
N TYR A 479 -5.65 27.88 40.95
CA TYR A 479 -6.99 27.80 41.52
C TYR A 479 -7.74 29.13 41.36
N SER A 480 -9.04 29.02 41.13
CA SER A 480 -9.95 30.10 40.74
C SER A 480 -9.70 30.65 39.33
N THR A 481 -8.98 29.92 38.47
CA THR A 481 -8.95 30.24 37.03
C THR A 481 -10.32 29.98 36.43
N CYS A 482 -10.78 30.96 35.65
CA CYS A 482 -11.90 30.87 34.74
C CYS A 482 -11.49 31.58 33.46
N ASP A 483 -11.39 30.83 32.37
CA ASP A 483 -10.83 31.32 31.12
C ASP A 483 -11.48 30.61 29.94
N THR A 484 -11.16 31.06 28.73
CA THR A 484 -11.57 30.43 27.49
C THR A 484 -10.40 29.75 26.81
N GLY A 485 -10.67 28.59 26.22
CA GLY A 485 -9.76 27.87 25.33
C GLY A 485 -10.40 27.67 23.96
N ARG A 486 -9.63 27.09 23.04
CA ARG A 486 -10.14 26.72 21.72
C ARG A 486 -9.38 25.54 21.17
N VAL A 487 -10.10 24.44 20.94
CA VAL A 487 -9.69 23.38 20.02
C VAL A 487 -9.92 23.93 18.61
N ALA A 488 -8.84 24.29 17.92
CA ALA A 488 -8.85 24.90 16.61
C ALA A 488 -8.64 23.90 15.46
N LEU A 489 -8.02 22.75 15.74
CA LEU A 489 -7.69 21.69 14.79
C LEU A 489 -8.24 20.33 15.24
N LEU A 490 -8.38 19.39 14.30
CA LEU A 490 -8.63 17.99 14.65
C LEU A 490 -7.49 17.45 15.54
N SER A 491 -7.82 16.52 16.45
CA SER A 491 -6.87 15.94 17.41
C SER A 491 -6.15 16.91 18.35
N GLU A 492 -6.45 18.21 18.32
CA GLU A 492 -5.79 19.18 19.18
C GLU A 492 -6.03 18.88 20.66
N MET A 493 -4.94 18.99 21.43
CA MET A 493 -4.93 18.79 22.87
C MET A 493 -4.34 20.04 23.52
N ASP A 494 -5.17 20.75 24.29
CA ASP A 494 -4.74 21.92 25.05
C ASP A 494 -4.21 21.48 26.41
N GLY A 495 -2.92 21.72 26.65
CA GLY A 495 -2.28 21.41 27.93
C GLY A 495 -2.15 22.64 28.82
N PHE A 496 -2.45 22.49 30.12
CA PHE A 496 -2.20 23.50 31.14
C PHE A 496 -1.52 22.88 32.36
N GLN A 497 -0.76 23.68 33.11
CA GLN A 497 -0.09 23.24 34.34
C GLN A 497 -0.55 24.06 35.55
N PHE A 498 -0.66 23.45 36.73
CA PHE A 498 -0.93 24.18 37.99
C PHE A 498 -0.19 23.55 39.17
N VAL A 499 0.10 24.35 40.19
CA VAL A 499 0.73 23.85 41.42
C VAL A 499 -0.36 23.42 42.40
N GLY A 500 -0.44 22.11 42.65
CA GLY A 500 -1.33 21.50 43.64
C GLY A 500 -0.58 21.05 44.88
N SER A 501 -1.26 21.02 46.02
CA SER A 501 -0.75 20.51 47.30
C SER A 501 -1.43 19.20 47.68
N ALA A 502 -0.69 18.32 48.36
CA ALA A 502 -1.24 17.07 48.85
C ALA A 502 -2.44 17.32 49.79
N GLY A 503 -3.56 16.70 49.47
CA GLY A 503 -4.84 16.86 50.15
C GLY A 503 -5.79 17.89 49.51
N ASP A 504 -5.34 18.65 48.51
CA ASP A 504 -6.22 19.55 47.75
C ASP A 504 -7.31 18.73 47.04
N SER A 505 -8.55 19.20 47.11
CA SER A 505 -9.59 18.76 46.21
C SER A 505 -9.49 19.61 44.93
N VAL A 506 -9.45 18.97 43.77
CA VAL A 506 -9.31 19.63 42.47
C VAL A 506 -10.57 19.36 41.68
N ILE A 507 -11.27 20.42 41.31
CA ILE A 507 -12.38 20.36 40.37
C ILE A 507 -11.98 21.12 39.11
N ILE A 508 -12.08 20.45 37.97
CA ILE A 508 -11.85 21.02 36.65
C ILE A 508 -13.12 20.88 35.85
N ARG A 509 -13.54 21.96 35.19
CA ARG A 509 -14.71 21.96 34.31
C ARG A 509 -14.31 22.44 32.93
N MET A 510 -14.95 21.87 31.92
CA MET A 510 -14.83 22.27 30.53
C MET A 510 -16.25 22.27 29.95
N SER A 511 -16.67 23.37 29.34
CA SER A 511 -18.03 23.53 28.83
C SER A 511 -18.08 24.32 27.54
N ASP A 512 -19.03 23.97 26.68
CA ASP A 512 -19.38 24.77 25.51
C ASP A 512 -20.65 25.60 25.79
N GLY A 513 -20.48 26.91 26.02
CA GLY A 513 -21.58 27.83 26.27
C GLY A 513 -22.41 28.20 25.01
N TYR A 514 -22.04 27.73 23.82
CA TYR A 514 -22.64 28.17 22.56
C TYR A 514 -23.78 27.24 22.10
N GLY A 515 -24.93 27.40 22.76
CA GLY A 515 -26.18 26.67 22.53
C GLY A 515 -26.74 26.73 21.11
N ASN A 516 -26.40 25.76 20.26
CA ASN A 516 -27.11 25.43 19.02
C ASN A 516 -27.22 23.90 18.74
N GLY A 517 -26.86 23.04 19.70
CA GLY A 517 -27.00 21.59 19.57
C GLY A 517 -25.81 20.85 18.95
N VAL A 518 -24.69 21.54 18.67
CA VAL A 518 -23.39 20.95 18.32
C VAL A 518 -22.37 21.59 19.24
N TYR A 519 -21.65 20.78 20.01
CA TYR A 519 -20.77 21.21 21.09
C TYR A 519 -19.43 20.52 20.94
N ILE A 520 -18.37 21.06 21.55
CA ILE A 520 -17.21 20.21 21.86
C ILE A 520 -17.67 19.14 22.84
N ASP A 521 -17.25 17.89 22.66
CA ASP A 521 -17.48 16.80 23.59
C ASP A 521 -16.33 16.80 24.62
N PRO A 522 -16.49 17.36 25.83
CA PRO A 522 -15.35 17.60 26.70
C PRO A 522 -14.64 16.32 27.13
N ARG A 523 -13.32 16.31 26.94
CA ARG A 523 -12.39 15.38 27.58
C ARG A 523 -11.42 16.18 28.45
N ILE A 524 -11.29 15.76 29.70
CA ILE A 524 -10.37 16.36 30.68
C ILE A 524 -9.54 15.22 31.27
N GLU A 525 -8.22 15.35 31.24
CA GLU A 525 -7.28 14.35 31.76
C GLU A 525 -6.31 15.05 32.72
N LEU A 526 -6.27 14.62 33.98
CA LEU A 526 -5.37 15.18 34.99
C LEU A 526 -4.23 14.22 35.30
N PHE A 527 -3.02 14.75 35.31
CA PHE A 527 -1.78 14.05 35.57
C PHE A 527 -1.04 14.66 36.77
N ASP A 528 -0.36 13.81 37.52
CA ASP A 528 0.53 14.22 38.59
C ASP A 528 1.88 14.73 38.05
N PRO A 529 2.78 15.23 38.93
CA PRO A 529 4.08 15.75 38.51
C PRO A 529 5.04 14.73 37.89
N ASP A 530 4.84 13.44 38.16
CA ASP A 530 5.65 12.34 37.61
C ASP A 530 5.07 11.85 36.27
N GLY A 531 3.84 12.28 35.92
CA GLY A 531 3.13 11.94 34.70
C GLY A 531 2.11 10.82 34.86
N GLU A 532 1.84 10.36 36.08
CA GLU A 532 0.79 9.38 36.36
C GLU A 532 -0.59 10.03 36.19
N ARG A 533 -1.48 9.38 35.45
CA ARG A 533 -2.86 9.84 35.30
C ARG A 533 -3.63 9.66 36.60
N LEU A 534 -4.07 10.76 37.20
CA LEU A 534 -4.83 10.77 38.45
C LEU A 534 -6.32 10.52 38.22
N ALA A 535 -6.88 11.17 37.20
CA ALA A 535 -8.29 11.03 36.84
C ALA A 535 -8.54 11.56 35.43
N ASP A 536 -9.59 11.06 34.78
CA ASP A 536 -10.07 11.60 33.52
C ASP A 536 -11.60 11.57 33.44
N THR A 537 -12.15 12.40 32.56
CA THR A 537 -13.56 12.37 32.16
C THR A 537 -13.69 12.60 30.67
N ALA A 538 -14.77 12.07 30.11
CA ALA A 538 -15.14 12.15 28.72
C ALA A 538 -16.68 12.16 28.61
N THR A 539 -17.24 13.12 27.88
CA THR A 539 -18.69 13.31 27.81
C THR A 539 -19.15 13.61 26.39
N THR A 540 -20.30 13.06 25.99
CA THR A 540 -20.96 13.32 24.69
C THR A 540 -21.98 14.47 24.77
N GLY A 541 -21.64 15.52 25.50
CA GLY A 541 -22.54 16.62 25.83
C GLY A 541 -21.76 17.88 26.19
N ALA A 542 -22.43 19.02 26.26
CA ALA A 542 -21.79 20.33 26.32
C ALA A 542 -20.95 20.62 27.58
N GLU A 543 -20.94 19.74 28.59
CA GLU A 543 -20.26 19.97 29.87
C GLU A 543 -19.58 18.70 30.37
N GLY A 544 -18.30 18.83 30.72
CA GLY A 544 -17.50 17.83 31.41
C GLY A 544 -16.96 18.39 32.71
N SER A 545 -16.94 17.56 33.76
CA SER A 545 -16.32 17.93 35.04
C SER A 545 -15.56 16.75 35.63
N LEU A 546 -14.39 17.06 36.19
CA LEU A 546 -13.50 16.14 36.86
C LEU A 546 -13.30 16.61 38.30
N GLU A 547 -13.56 15.75 39.28
CA GLU A 547 -13.32 16.02 40.70
C GLU A 547 -12.41 14.94 41.27
N VAL A 548 -11.27 15.35 41.83
CA VAL A 548 -10.26 14.44 42.35
C VAL A 548 -9.52 15.05 43.53
N LYS A 549 -9.26 14.24 44.55
CA LYS A 549 -8.40 14.61 45.66
C LYS A 549 -6.97 14.20 45.32
N ILE A 550 -6.04 15.16 45.27
CA ILE A 550 -4.66 14.88 44.92
C ILE A 550 -3.84 14.50 46.15
N ASP A 551 -3.05 13.44 46.06
CA ASP A 551 -2.23 12.93 47.17
C ASP A 551 -0.78 13.44 47.14
N GLY A 552 -0.32 13.92 45.98
CA GLY A 552 1.01 14.48 45.75
C GLY A 552 1.00 16.01 45.70
N SER A 553 2.11 16.63 46.10
CA SER A 553 2.33 18.07 45.89
C SER A 553 3.24 18.29 44.70
N GLY A 554 3.00 19.31 43.90
CA GLY A 554 3.86 19.66 42.77
C GLY A 554 3.08 20.24 41.60
N LEU A 555 3.75 20.32 40.45
CA LEU A 555 3.16 20.82 39.22
C LEU A 555 2.39 19.68 38.53
N HIS A 556 1.07 19.80 38.53
CA HIS A 556 0.17 18.88 37.85
C HIS A 556 -0.12 19.39 36.45
N THR A 557 -0.42 18.49 35.52
CA THR A 557 -0.79 18.83 34.14
C THR A 557 -2.23 18.42 33.88
N VAL A 558 -3.01 19.31 33.29
CA VAL A 558 -4.34 19.00 32.75
C VAL A 558 -4.28 19.08 31.23
N ILE A 559 -4.82 18.06 30.56
CA ILE A 559 -5.08 18.08 29.13
C ILE A 559 -6.59 18.25 28.93
N MET A 560 -6.97 19.22 28.11
CA MET A 560 -8.35 19.49 27.69
C MET A 560 -8.43 19.30 26.19
N SER A 561 -9.41 18.54 25.73
CA SER A 561 -9.61 18.29 24.31
C SER A 561 -11.06 17.92 24.01
N ASP A 562 -11.37 17.82 22.73
CA ASP A 562 -12.57 17.13 22.28
C ASP A 562 -12.43 15.61 22.48
N PHE A 563 -13.50 14.89 22.84
CA PHE A 563 -13.47 13.44 23.11
C PHE A 563 -13.26 12.64 21.84
N GLY A 564 -13.93 13.03 20.76
CA GLY A 564 -13.82 12.43 19.44
C GLY A 564 -12.61 12.96 18.64
N GLY A 565 -12.20 14.19 18.89
CA GLY A 565 -11.08 14.83 18.21
C GLY A 565 -11.46 15.30 16.82
N ASP A 566 -12.76 15.37 16.56
CA ASP A 566 -13.38 15.68 15.29
C ASP A 566 -14.10 17.04 15.31
N ASP A 567 -14.25 17.66 16.48
CA ASP A 567 -14.81 19.00 16.65
C ASP A 567 -13.75 20.08 16.93
N SER A 568 -13.81 21.19 16.17
CA SER A 568 -13.03 22.42 16.44
C SER A 568 -13.94 23.53 16.97
N ARG A 569 -13.88 23.81 18.28
CA ARG A 569 -14.71 24.81 18.96
C ARG A 569 -13.98 25.52 20.10
N ALA A 570 -14.47 26.72 20.42
CA ALA A 570 -14.11 27.41 21.64
C ALA A 570 -14.83 26.76 22.84
N TYR A 571 -14.19 26.77 23.99
CA TYR A 571 -14.76 26.27 25.23
C TYR A 571 -14.40 27.20 26.39
N ASP A 572 -15.24 27.19 27.41
CA ASP A 572 -14.95 27.78 28.71
C ASP A 572 -14.36 26.69 29.62
N PHE A 573 -13.38 27.04 30.45
CA PHE A 573 -12.88 26.11 31.46
C PHE A 573 -12.66 26.80 32.80
N SER A 574 -12.75 25.99 33.87
CA SER A 574 -12.43 26.43 35.22
C SER A 574 -11.55 25.42 35.96
N LEU A 575 -10.69 25.95 36.84
CA LEU A 575 -9.91 25.17 37.79
C LEU A 575 -10.16 25.73 39.19
N CYS A 576 -10.71 24.92 40.09
CA CYS A 576 -10.99 25.32 41.46
C CYS A 576 -10.54 24.27 42.47
N ASN A 577 -10.24 24.75 43.67
CA ASN A 577 -10.20 23.93 44.87
C ASN A 577 -11.43 24.31 45.71
N PRO A 578 -12.34 23.38 46.03
CA PRO A 578 -13.52 23.67 46.84
C PRO A 578 -13.21 23.77 48.35
N ASP A 579 -12.03 23.30 48.78
CA ASP A 579 -11.65 23.22 50.19
C ASP A 579 -10.93 24.45 50.83
N PRO A 580 -10.71 25.63 50.20
CA PRO A 580 -10.12 26.73 50.93
C PRO A 580 -11.07 27.19 52.05
N GLU A 581 -10.65 27.00 53.30
CA GLU A 581 -11.35 27.57 54.46
C GLU A 581 -11.31 29.12 54.38
N GLY A 582 -12.47 29.77 54.39
CA GLY A 582 -12.56 31.24 54.54
C GLY A 582 -13.06 32.00 53.30
N CYS A 583 -13.38 33.29 53.48
CA CYS A 583 -13.96 34.15 52.42
C CYS A 583 -12.91 34.45 51.35
N TYR A 584 -13.23 34.28 50.07
CA TYR A 584 -12.28 34.53 48.98
C TYR A 584 -12.83 35.49 47.90
N GLY A 585 -11.99 36.44 47.47
CA GLY A 585 -12.37 37.44 46.47
C GLY A 585 -13.28 38.53 47.03
N ILE A 586 -14.35 38.85 46.30
CA ILE A 586 -15.41 39.75 46.77
C ILE A 586 -16.49 38.93 47.49
N ARG A 587 -17.12 39.52 48.50
CA ARG A 587 -18.26 38.91 49.20
C ARG A 587 -19.45 38.71 48.27
N GLY A 588 -20.40 37.85 48.62
CA GLY A 588 -21.63 37.62 47.84
C GLY A 588 -21.80 36.22 47.26
N ASN A 589 -20.80 35.34 47.36
CA ASN A 589 -20.95 33.90 47.10
C ASN A 589 -21.61 33.20 48.30
N VAL A 590 -22.88 33.50 48.55
CA VAL A 590 -23.59 33.09 49.76
C VAL A 590 -23.80 31.58 49.82
N ASN A 591 -23.91 30.93 48.66
CA ASN A 591 -24.11 29.48 48.58
C ASN A 591 -22.79 28.68 48.61
N GLY A 592 -21.64 29.36 48.52
CA GLY A 592 -20.32 28.73 48.53
C GLY A 592 -19.94 28.02 47.22
N SER A 593 -20.55 28.35 46.09
CA SER A 593 -20.25 27.78 44.78
C SER A 593 -18.94 28.34 44.23
N ARG A 594 -17.82 27.86 44.76
CA ARG A 594 -16.46 28.35 44.46
C ARG A 594 -15.91 27.90 43.11
N CYS A 595 -16.64 27.02 42.44
CA CYS A 595 -16.22 26.38 41.19
C CYS A 595 -16.97 26.91 39.96
N ASP A 596 -17.85 27.88 40.16
CA ASP A 596 -18.54 28.58 39.09
C ASP A 596 -17.74 29.81 38.67
N CYS A 597 -17.66 30.05 37.37
CA CYS A 597 -16.94 31.22 36.83
C CYS A 597 -17.64 32.55 37.08
N ASN A 598 -18.89 32.49 37.54
CA ASN A 598 -19.57 33.64 38.10
C ASN A 598 -19.79 33.39 39.60
N ILE A 599 -18.83 33.85 40.40
CA ILE A 599 -18.77 33.67 41.87
C ILE A 599 -20.00 34.29 42.58
N ILE A 600 -20.70 35.23 41.94
CA ILE A 600 -21.95 35.82 42.41
C ILE A 600 -23.01 35.68 41.32
N ASP A 601 -23.97 34.78 41.52
CA ASP A 601 -25.00 34.48 40.54
C ASP A 601 -26.43 34.45 41.13
N ILE A 602 -27.40 34.05 40.31
CA ILE A 602 -28.81 33.96 40.75
C ILE A 602 -29.02 32.93 41.85
N SER A 603 -28.18 31.90 41.90
CA SER A 603 -28.23 30.85 42.91
C SER A 603 -27.81 31.39 44.28
N ASP A 604 -26.89 32.36 44.35
CA ASP A 604 -26.56 33.07 45.59
C ASP A 604 -27.74 33.89 46.12
N LEU A 605 -28.42 34.61 45.22
CA LEU A 605 -29.61 35.36 45.57
C LEU A 605 -30.74 34.44 46.04
N VAL A 606 -30.98 33.33 45.33
CA VAL A 606 -31.98 32.34 45.72
C VAL A 606 -31.63 31.70 47.07
N PHE A 607 -30.37 31.32 47.27
CA PHE A 607 -29.90 30.76 48.55
C PHE A 607 -30.09 31.74 49.70
N LEU A 608 -29.73 33.01 49.51
CA LEU A 608 -29.91 34.07 50.51
C LEU A 608 -31.39 34.28 50.85
N ILE A 609 -32.27 34.30 49.84
CA ILE A 609 -33.73 34.39 50.04
C ILE A 609 -34.25 33.17 50.81
N ASP A 610 -33.79 31.98 50.47
CA ASP A 610 -34.23 30.74 51.11
C ASP A 610 -33.79 30.69 52.58
N TYR A 611 -32.55 31.04 52.88
CA TYR A 611 -32.05 31.19 54.25
C TYR A 611 -32.88 32.20 55.05
N MET A 612 -33.10 33.40 54.49
CA MET A 612 -33.77 34.49 55.20
C MET A 612 -35.28 34.29 55.38
N PHE A 613 -35.95 33.67 54.42
CA PHE A 613 -37.42 33.67 54.35
C PHE A 613 -38.07 32.28 54.27
N GLN A 614 -37.32 31.23 53.96
CA GLN A 614 -37.88 29.89 53.68
C GLN A 614 -37.29 28.77 54.56
N ASN A 615 -36.57 29.12 55.63
CA ASN A 615 -35.85 28.17 56.49
C ASN A 615 -34.82 27.32 55.71
N GLY A 616 -34.14 27.93 54.74
CA GLY A 616 -32.99 27.35 54.06
C GLY A 616 -31.79 27.15 55.01
N PRO A 617 -30.75 26.42 54.55
CA PRO A 617 -29.54 26.17 55.33
C PRO A 617 -28.77 27.46 55.65
N GLU A 618 -27.99 27.46 56.74
CA GLU A 618 -27.07 28.56 57.05
C GLU A 618 -25.98 28.70 55.97
N PRO A 619 -25.50 29.92 55.66
CA PRO A 619 -24.42 30.13 54.72
C PRO A 619 -23.15 29.34 55.13
N PRO A 620 -22.47 28.69 54.18
CA PRO A 620 -21.20 28.00 54.45
C PRO A 620 -20.12 28.94 55.01
N ASN A 621 -20.18 30.22 54.63
CA ASN A 621 -19.27 31.26 55.09
C ASN A 621 -20.02 32.56 55.42
N TRP A 622 -19.92 33.00 56.67
CA TRP A 622 -20.60 34.21 57.15
C TRP A 622 -19.99 35.50 56.63
N ASP A 623 -18.68 35.53 56.37
CA ASP A 623 -18.02 36.70 55.80
C ASP A 623 -18.42 36.88 54.31
N GLU A 624 -18.65 35.80 53.57
CA GLU A 624 -19.19 35.85 52.20
C GLU A 624 -20.66 36.30 52.18
N ALA A 625 -21.41 35.96 53.22
CA ALA A 625 -22.83 36.29 53.35
C ALA A 625 -23.11 37.73 53.84
N ASP A 626 -22.15 38.39 54.50
CA ASP A 626 -22.22 39.82 54.90
C ASP A 626 -21.82 40.71 53.70
N ILE A 627 -22.66 40.69 52.67
CA ILE A 627 -22.41 41.21 51.31
C ILE A 627 -22.10 42.70 51.31
N ASN A 628 -22.66 43.47 52.26
CA ASN A 628 -22.38 44.89 52.37
C ASN A 628 -21.17 45.21 53.28
N GLY A 629 -20.54 44.20 53.89
CA GLY A 629 -19.38 44.33 54.78
C GLY A 629 -19.65 45.05 56.10
N SER A 630 -20.88 44.98 56.61
CA SER A 630 -21.29 45.67 57.84
C SER A 630 -20.69 45.05 59.11
N GLY A 631 -20.30 43.77 59.06
CA GLY A 631 -19.91 42.97 60.23
C GLY A 631 -21.10 42.56 61.10
N THR A 632 -22.33 42.67 60.61
CA THR A 632 -23.56 42.34 61.34
C THR A 632 -23.89 40.85 61.15
N LEU A 633 -23.93 40.09 62.25
CA LEU A 633 -24.29 38.66 62.23
C LEU A 633 -25.45 38.36 63.21
N PRO A 634 -26.46 37.56 62.82
CA PRO A 634 -26.68 37.01 61.48
C PRO A 634 -26.96 38.14 60.47
N ILE A 635 -26.64 37.88 59.21
CA ILE A 635 -26.86 38.77 58.07
C ILE A 635 -28.32 39.25 57.98
N ASP A 636 -28.56 40.43 57.40
CA ASP A 636 -29.88 41.06 57.40
C ASP A 636 -30.38 41.48 56.02
N ILE A 637 -31.54 42.14 55.98
CA ILE A 637 -32.18 42.55 54.71
C ILE A 637 -31.33 43.51 53.88
N SER A 638 -30.40 44.22 54.51
CA SER A 638 -29.50 45.11 53.80
C SER A 638 -28.46 44.37 52.97
N ASP A 639 -28.06 43.15 53.33
CA ASP A 639 -27.20 42.28 52.51
C ASP A 639 -27.92 41.81 51.26
N LEU A 640 -29.18 41.37 51.41
CA LEU A 640 -30.03 40.99 50.28
C LEU A 640 -30.30 42.16 49.32
N VAL A 641 -30.60 43.34 49.87
CA VAL A 641 -30.80 44.55 49.05
C VAL A 641 -29.51 44.91 48.32
N TYR A 642 -28.35 44.80 48.98
CA TYR A 642 -27.05 45.07 48.35
C TYR A 642 -26.78 44.11 47.19
N LEU A 643 -27.04 42.80 47.37
CA LEU A 643 -26.87 41.80 46.32
C LEU A 643 -27.79 42.06 45.12
N ILE A 644 -29.07 42.35 45.37
CA ILE A 644 -30.03 42.70 44.31
C ILE A 644 -29.58 43.96 43.57
N ASP A 645 -29.14 44.99 44.30
CA ASP A 645 -28.71 46.24 43.70
C ASP A 645 -27.45 46.06 42.85
N TYR A 646 -26.49 45.27 43.32
CA TYR A 646 -25.31 44.90 42.54
C TYR A 646 -25.68 44.12 41.27
N MET A 647 -26.49 43.06 41.39
CA MET A 647 -26.82 42.16 40.27
C MET A 647 -27.73 42.80 39.22
N PHE A 648 -28.69 43.64 39.61
CA PHE A 648 -29.78 44.08 38.72
C PHE A 648 -29.92 45.60 38.61
N SER A 649 -29.42 46.37 39.57
CA SER A 649 -29.59 47.83 39.62
C SER A 649 -28.32 48.63 39.30
N GLY A 650 -27.21 47.96 39.00
CA GLY A 650 -25.92 48.60 38.72
C GLY A 650 -25.25 49.22 39.96
N GLY A 651 -25.52 48.65 41.13
CA GLY A 651 -24.89 49.03 42.41
C GLY A 651 -23.38 48.72 42.43
N PRO A 652 -22.65 49.26 43.42
CA PRO A 652 -21.22 48.97 43.59
C PRO A 652 -20.97 47.48 43.87
N PRO A 653 -19.80 46.92 43.47
CA PRO A 653 -19.43 45.56 43.82
C PRO A 653 -19.37 45.39 45.35
N PRO A 654 -19.66 44.17 45.87
CA PRO A 654 -19.43 43.85 47.27
C PRO A 654 -17.98 44.11 47.70
N PRO A 655 -17.74 44.42 48.99
CA PRO A 655 -16.40 44.57 49.51
C PRO A 655 -15.57 43.28 49.36
N ASP A 656 -14.25 43.44 49.36
CA ASP A 656 -13.33 42.30 49.42
C ASP A 656 -13.51 41.53 50.74
N CYS A 657 -13.22 40.23 50.68
CA CYS A 657 -13.12 39.37 51.86
C CYS A 657 -12.01 39.85 52.83
N PRO A 658 -12.21 39.70 54.15
CA PRO A 658 -11.35 40.25 55.20
C PRO A 658 -9.95 39.61 55.32
#